data_AF-F8DM00-F1
#
_entry.id   AF-F8DM00-F1
#
_cell.length_a   1.000
_cell.length_b   1.000
_cell.length_c   1.000
_cell.angle_alpha   90.00
_cell.angle_beta   90.00
_cell.angle_gamma   90.00
#
_symmetry.space_group_name_H-M   'P 1'
#
loop_
_entity.id
_entity.type
_entity.pdbx_description
1 polymer ?
#
loop_
_entity_poly.entity_id
_entity_poly.type
_entity_poly.pdbx_seq_one_letter_code
_entity_poly.pdbx_strand_id
1 'polypeptide(L)'
;MASDSNLKNNQFRVVLPVIFTFGASLVFFQGNAHADDTNVTANTAVTTTQTSDNQQSSNYQNANVALMTAQAVQTHAAEQTANTDPNKGAVDISAENAQNVANAPAVDTQPNVSTNQISNTQADPENGTASTTVSGAGNINTNGLSARNVQFLESIHQGAVDGWKQFGVLPSLTGAQAIIESGWGQSALTTQGHNLFGIKGSYNGQSVTMPTYEYYGGRYVQINDAFRAYPSNYESIVDHGRFLKENSRYSNLIGQKDYQTVTRLIRQDGYATDPQYTNTLNRVIRQYNLTAWDQEAFNDNINTGHIDNVSVQGDNLKVEGWHATNNYDQSMHHFIILLDGNTKQELYRQEVPGTYRQDVQNVYPNAKISGWGGFSLTVPNSANFAGKAIQVVSRYTKNTNGEPNGGDDLWFNSVNLNTNAGYLDNFNIDAATNTLNINGWHATDQSAGKDHHFIILYDATKNRELGRYEVNSAIRNDVAKVYNVYNAGKSGFNLQVNISPALIGDNIQVISRYSNATNGEGNYVDYWFAPKTFNANQSYLDKIEISDNQVHVSGWQAADASVKQQNHFVILYDATTHREIARKQVSNVSRPDVQRAYPNIANAGKSGFDVTFDFNRAAYAGHQLQVISRYSDANNGEGNRTDAWFTPTTVPSNNQGFLDSFVVKNGEVTVTGWQATDQSYNQKNHFVILYDATTHREIARQQVTNLDRPDVQKAYPSIYNSAKSGFKAAFKLDSSLIGHEIQVVSRYSDANNGEGNRTDFWFNAIKLPQNLY
;
A
#
# COMPACT_ATOMS: atom_id res chain seq x y z
N MET A 1 61.30 -5.85 -16.63
CA MET A 1 62.14 -5.90 -15.41
C MET A 1 61.28 -5.29 -14.32
N ALA A 2 60.61 -6.02 -13.45
CA ALA A 2 61.07 -6.93 -12.38
C ALA A 2 60.22 -6.45 -11.17
N SER A 3 59.13 -7.12 -10.83
CA SER A 3 59.03 -8.28 -9.95
C SER A 3 59.18 -7.96 -8.46
N ASP A 4 58.30 -8.62 -7.70
CA ASP A 4 58.37 -8.96 -6.29
C ASP A 4 58.10 -7.85 -5.26
N SER A 5 57.49 -8.09 -4.10
CA SER A 5 56.71 -9.19 -3.51
C SER A 5 56.40 -8.70 -2.09
N ASN A 6 55.23 -8.99 -1.51
CA ASN A 6 55.18 -9.46 -0.11
C ASN A 6 53.79 -9.92 0.33
N LEU A 7 53.82 -11.08 0.98
CA LEU A 7 52.72 -11.80 1.61
C LEU A 7 52.05 -11.00 2.74
N LYS A 8 50.76 -11.25 2.95
CA LYS A 8 50.20 -11.58 4.27
C LYS A 8 48.81 -12.20 4.15
N ASN A 9 48.72 -13.47 4.55
CA ASN A 9 47.50 -14.17 4.92
C ASN A 9 46.74 -13.34 5.97
N ASN A 10 45.46 -13.09 5.74
CA ASN A 10 44.51 -12.86 6.82
C ASN A 10 43.14 -13.43 6.41
N GLN A 11 42.73 -14.47 7.12
CA GLN A 11 41.38 -15.01 7.07
C GLN A 11 40.41 -13.98 7.62
N PHE A 12 39.38 -13.62 6.84
CA PHE A 12 38.20 -12.94 7.36
C PHE A 12 36.95 -13.67 6.85
N ARG A 13 36.24 -14.28 7.81
CA ARG A 13 34.84 -14.68 7.67
C ARG A 13 34.00 -13.40 7.73
N VAL A 14 33.27 -13.10 6.66
CA VAL A 14 32.18 -12.12 6.68
C VAL A 14 30.88 -12.87 6.48
N VAL A 15 30.06 -12.82 7.54
CA VAL A 15 28.70 -13.32 7.61
C VAL A 15 27.81 -12.26 6.98
N LEU A 16 27.08 -12.63 5.91
CA LEU A 16 25.99 -11.82 5.36
C LEU A 16 24.67 -12.15 6.10
N PRO A 17 23.77 -11.17 6.27
CA PRO A 17 22.59 -11.28 7.12
C PRO A 17 21.50 -12.13 6.45
N VAL A 18 20.87 -13.01 7.24
CA VAL A 18 19.62 -13.69 6.88
C VAL A 18 18.45 -12.85 7.39
N ILE A 19 17.64 -12.35 6.45
CA ILE A 19 16.31 -11.80 6.68
C ILE A 19 15.36 -12.99 6.88
N PHE A 20 14.63 -13.01 8.00
CA PHE A 20 13.49 -13.91 8.19
C PHE A 20 12.24 -13.29 7.53
N THR A 21 11.66 -14.01 6.58
CA THR A 21 10.25 -13.87 6.19
C THR A 21 9.55 -15.20 6.41
N PHE A 22 8.50 -15.19 7.23
CA PHE A 22 7.55 -16.30 7.39
C PHE A 22 6.51 -16.24 6.26
N GLY A 23 6.24 -17.36 5.59
CA GLY A 23 5.03 -17.50 4.77
C GLY A 23 5.11 -18.51 3.62
N ALA A 24 4.48 -19.66 3.84
CA ALA A 24 3.85 -20.57 2.87
C ALA A 24 4.70 -21.56 2.04
N SER A 25 4.30 -22.83 2.20
CA SER A 25 4.32 -23.95 1.24
C SER A 25 5.64 -24.65 0.92
N LEU A 26 5.73 -25.90 1.40
CA LEU A 26 6.65 -26.92 0.89
C LEU A 26 6.32 -27.23 -0.59
N VAL A 27 7.33 -27.13 -1.46
CA VAL A 27 7.38 -27.80 -2.75
C VAL A 27 8.76 -28.45 -2.88
N PHE A 28 8.81 -29.75 -3.14
CA PHE A 28 10.05 -30.48 -3.38
C PHE A 28 10.58 -30.20 -4.79
N PHE A 29 11.88 -29.91 -4.92
CA PHE A 29 12.62 -30.04 -6.16
C PHE A 29 13.84 -30.95 -5.96
N GLN A 30 13.93 -32.02 -6.73
CA GLN A 30 15.18 -32.73 -7.03
C GLN A 30 15.62 -32.30 -8.43
N GLY A 31 16.88 -31.91 -8.58
CA GLY A 31 17.49 -31.60 -9.88
C GLY A 31 19.00 -31.48 -9.78
N ASN A 32 19.71 -32.38 -10.46
CA ASN A 32 21.17 -32.41 -10.57
C ASN A 32 21.70 -31.25 -11.42
N ALA A 33 22.95 -30.86 -11.14
CA ALA A 33 23.71 -29.80 -11.78
C ALA A 33 24.01 -30.01 -13.26
N HIS A 34 24.10 -28.91 -14.03
CA HIS A 34 25.25 -28.60 -14.89
C HIS A 34 25.24 -27.14 -15.38
N ALA A 35 26.45 -26.59 -15.60
CA ALA A 35 26.80 -25.20 -15.93
C ALA A 35 26.50 -24.80 -17.39
N ASP A 36 26.09 -23.55 -17.66
CA ASP A 36 26.94 -22.47 -18.20
C ASP A 36 26.15 -21.18 -18.54
N ASP A 37 26.83 -20.06 -18.32
CA ASP A 37 26.76 -18.68 -18.86
C ASP A 37 25.46 -17.91 -19.24
N THR A 38 25.38 -16.71 -18.62
CA THR A 38 24.91 -15.39 -19.09
C THR A 38 23.41 -15.02 -19.18
N ASN A 39 23.06 -14.00 -18.36
CA ASN A 39 22.01 -12.97 -18.46
C ASN A 39 20.87 -13.13 -19.49
N VAL A 40 19.62 -13.29 -19.04
CA VAL A 40 18.41 -12.57 -19.55
C VAL A 40 17.29 -12.57 -18.49
N THR A 41 16.68 -11.41 -18.30
CA THR A 41 15.46 -11.06 -17.54
C THR A 41 14.21 -11.76 -18.10
N ALA A 42 13.38 -12.39 -17.26
CA ALA A 42 12.11 -12.98 -17.68
C ALA A 42 10.90 -12.27 -17.05
N ASN A 43 10.15 -11.57 -17.92
CA ASN A 43 8.72 -11.29 -17.75
C ASN A 43 7.93 -12.61 -17.75
N THR A 44 6.86 -12.70 -16.96
CA THR A 44 5.83 -13.73 -17.21
C THR A 44 4.44 -13.14 -16.97
N ALA A 45 3.74 -12.94 -18.08
CA ALA A 45 2.31 -12.71 -18.14
C ALA A 45 1.59 -14.04 -17.90
N VAL A 46 0.50 -14.02 -17.12
CA VAL A 46 -0.39 -15.17 -16.94
C VAL A 46 -1.65 -14.94 -17.78
N THR A 47 -1.84 -15.82 -18.76
CA THR A 47 -3.05 -15.96 -19.57
C THR A 47 -4.04 -16.85 -18.81
N THR A 48 -5.23 -16.35 -18.51
CA THR A 48 -6.36 -17.16 -18.01
C THR A 48 -7.35 -17.42 -19.14
N THR A 49 -7.55 -18.68 -19.48
CA THR A 49 -8.61 -19.16 -20.37
C THR A 49 -9.88 -19.37 -19.56
N GLN A 50 -10.96 -18.64 -19.87
CA GLN A 50 -12.30 -18.90 -19.35
C GLN A 50 -13.14 -19.58 -20.45
N THR A 51 -13.72 -20.73 -20.12
CA THR A 51 -14.84 -21.33 -20.86
C THR A 51 -16.15 -20.95 -20.18
N SER A 52 -17.08 -20.48 -21.01
CA SER A 52 -18.41 -19.97 -20.69
C SER A 52 -19.39 -21.07 -20.28
N ASP A 53 -20.39 -20.71 -19.46
CA ASP A 53 -21.77 -21.08 -19.76
C ASP A 53 -22.78 -20.08 -19.19
N ASN A 54 -23.79 -19.80 -20.02
CA ASN A 54 -24.88 -18.84 -19.88
C ASN A 54 -26.00 -19.35 -18.97
N GLN A 55 -26.82 -18.45 -18.40
CA GLN A 55 -28.27 -18.32 -18.68
C GLN A 55 -28.94 -17.27 -17.77
N GLN A 56 -29.97 -16.63 -18.34
CA GLN A 56 -30.68 -15.41 -17.93
C GLN A 56 -31.71 -15.62 -16.80
N SER A 57 -32.05 -14.54 -16.06
CA SER A 57 -33.36 -13.84 -16.16
C SER A 57 -33.80 -13.07 -14.88
N SER A 58 -34.07 -11.77 -15.06
CA SER A 58 -35.16 -10.89 -14.54
C SER A 58 -35.87 -11.16 -13.19
N ASN A 59 -35.88 -10.16 -12.28
CA ASN A 59 -37.05 -9.31 -11.89
C ASN A 59 -37.02 -8.70 -10.45
N TYR A 60 -37.39 -7.41 -10.39
CA TYR A 60 -38.11 -6.62 -9.36
C TYR A 60 -37.63 -6.47 -7.88
N GLN A 61 -37.29 -5.20 -7.58
CA GLN A 61 -37.80 -4.30 -6.52
C GLN A 61 -37.37 -4.33 -5.03
N ASN A 62 -36.93 -3.11 -4.64
CA ASN A 62 -37.22 -2.29 -3.44
C ASN A 62 -36.80 -2.70 -2.02
N ALA A 63 -36.16 -1.70 -1.41
CA ALA A 63 -36.26 -1.22 -0.03
C ALA A 63 -35.31 -1.74 1.05
N ASN A 64 -34.44 -0.81 1.46
CA ASN A 64 -34.13 -0.35 2.83
C ASN A 64 -33.77 -1.33 3.97
N VAL A 65 -32.78 -0.83 4.72
CA VAL A 65 -32.51 -0.97 6.16
C VAL A 65 -31.35 -1.89 6.57
N ALA A 66 -30.43 -1.22 7.27
CA ALA A 66 -29.38 -1.64 8.19
C ALA A 66 -29.46 -3.04 8.82
N LEU A 67 -28.28 -3.61 9.10
CA LEU A 67 -28.13 -4.54 10.22
C LEU A 67 -26.79 -4.38 10.94
N MET A 68 -26.91 -4.06 12.23
CA MET A 68 -25.94 -4.41 13.28
C MET A 68 -26.16 -5.88 13.70
N THR A 69 -25.08 -6.55 14.08
CA THR A 69 -24.93 -7.63 15.10
C THR A 69 -25.81 -8.90 15.10
N ALA A 70 -25.09 -10.03 15.03
CA ALA A 70 -25.08 -11.20 15.96
C ALA A 70 -26.13 -12.33 15.87
N GLN A 71 -25.61 -13.54 16.19
CA GLN A 71 -26.25 -14.84 16.56
C GLN A 71 -26.80 -15.68 15.38
N ALA A 72 -26.79 -17.02 15.35
CA ALA A 72 -26.53 -18.14 16.28
C ALA A 72 -26.29 -19.42 15.42
N VAL A 73 -25.41 -20.38 15.76
CA VAL A 73 -25.62 -21.60 16.60
C VAL A 73 -26.20 -22.84 15.87
N GLN A 74 -25.61 -23.99 16.23
CA GLN A 74 -26.07 -25.41 16.15
C GLN A 74 -25.83 -26.18 14.82
N THR A 75 -25.49 -27.48 14.77
CA THR A 75 -24.90 -28.56 15.63
C THR A 75 -25.04 -29.87 14.80
N HIS A 76 -24.28 -30.93 15.15
CA HIS A 76 -24.58 -32.39 15.15
C HIS A 76 -23.31 -33.14 14.69
N ALA A 77 -22.82 -34.23 15.29
CA ALA A 77 -23.10 -34.99 16.50
C ALA A 77 -21.95 -36.01 16.69
N ALA A 78 -21.65 -36.43 17.92
CA ALA A 78 -21.33 -37.82 18.29
C ALA A 78 -21.12 -37.94 19.82
N GLU A 79 -22.00 -38.69 20.45
CA GLU A 79 -21.97 -39.12 21.85
C GLU A 79 -20.88 -40.19 22.09
N GLN A 80 -20.33 -40.27 23.31
CA GLN A 80 -20.28 -41.52 24.09
C GLN A 80 -19.79 -41.31 25.54
N THR A 81 -20.74 -41.48 26.45
CA THR A 81 -20.74 -42.21 27.74
C THR A 81 -19.51 -42.27 28.66
N ALA A 82 -19.79 -41.94 29.93
CA ALA A 82 -18.96 -42.08 31.12
C ALA A 82 -18.35 -43.47 31.33
N ASN A 83 -17.16 -43.50 31.95
CA ASN A 83 -16.64 -44.69 32.65
C ASN A 83 -16.27 -44.33 34.10
N THR A 84 -16.88 -45.06 35.02
CA THR A 84 -16.75 -45.01 36.47
C THR A 84 -15.86 -46.17 36.93
N ASP A 85 -14.60 -45.92 37.29
CA ASP A 85 -13.80 -46.89 38.08
C ASP A 85 -12.64 -46.17 38.81
N PRO A 86 -12.61 -46.16 40.16
CA PRO A 86 -11.59 -45.48 40.95
C PRO A 86 -10.39 -46.37 41.36
N ASN A 87 -10.11 -47.54 40.76
CA ASN A 87 -8.92 -48.33 41.16
C ASN A 87 -8.32 -49.30 40.10
N LYS A 88 -7.55 -48.75 39.14
CA LYS A 88 -6.40 -49.43 38.50
C LYS A 88 -5.23 -48.43 38.50
N GLY A 89 -4.23 -48.49 39.37
CA GLY A 89 -3.31 -49.62 39.59
C GLY A 89 -2.18 -49.56 38.55
N ALA A 90 -1.40 -48.47 38.53
CA ALA A 90 -0.07 -48.34 39.15
C ALA A 90 1.08 -48.97 38.33
N VAL A 91 1.91 -48.11 37.73
CA VAL A 91 3.36 -48.35 37.66
C VAL A 91 3.98 -47.40 38.68
N ASP A 92 4.67 -48.03 39.63
CA ASP A 92 5.36 -47.47 40.77
C ASP A 92 6.39 -46.42 40.36
N ILE A 93 6.30 -45.21 40.94
CA ILE A 93 7.43 -44.29 41.01
C ILE A 93 7.52 -43.87 42.48
N SER A 94 8.64 -44.28 43.07
CA SER A 94 9.05 -44.12 44.46
C SER A 94 8.74 -42.75 45.08
N ALA A 95 8.58 -42.79 46.41
CA ALA A 95 8.37 -41.67 47.32
C ALA A 95 9.47 -40.57 47.29
N GLU A 96 10.46 -40.66 46.40
CA GLU A 96 11.47 -39.61 46.16
C GLU A 96 10.96 -38.48 45.24
N ASN A 97 9.90 -38.70 44.45
CA ASN A 97 9.40 -37.68 43.53
C ASN A 97 8.26 -36.80 44.09
N ALA A 98 7.74 -37.12 45.27
CA ALA A 98 6.75 -36.28 45.97
C ALA A 98 7.37 -35.05 46.65
N GLN A 99 8.70 -34.97 46.76
CA GLN A 99 9.41 -33.79 47.28
C GLN A 99 9.83 -32.78 46.20
N ASN A 100 9.72 -33.11 44.91
CA ASN A 100 10.13 -32.20 43.82
C ASN A 100 8.99 -31.33 43.27
N VAL A 101 7.72 -31.62 43.58
CA VAL A 101 6.57 -30.82 43.14
C VAL A 101 6.39 -29.53 43.96
N ALA A 102 6.99 -29.45 45.15
CA ALA A 102 7.00 -28.23 45.97
C ALA A 102 8.01 -27.16 45.48
N ASN A 103 8.80 -27.46 44.43
CA ASN A 103 9.88 -26.60 43.93
C ASN A 103 9.73 -26.17 42.46
N ALA A 104 8.58 -26.41 41.81
CA ALA A 104 8.30 -25.82 40.49
C ALA A 104 8.11 -24.30 40.61
N PRO A 105 8.74 -23.47 39.75
CA PRO A 105 8.62 -22.03 39.86
C PRO A 105 7.21 -21.57 39.46
N ALA A 106 6.58 -20.73 40.29
CA ALA A 106 5.27 -20.12 40.01
C ALA A 106 5.32 -19.01 38.93
N VAL A 107 6.54 -18.72 38.47
CA VAL A 107 6.89 -17.72 37.46
C VAL A 107 7.81 -18.40 36.45
N ASP A 108 7.47 -18.37 35.15
CA ASP A 108 8.41 -18.78 34.10
C ASP A 108 9.30 -17.61 33.71
N THR A 109 10.50 -17.54 34.28
CA THR A 109 11.54 -16.63 33.79
C THR A 109 12.15 -17.26 32.54
N GLN A 110 11.79 -16.80 31.34
CA GLN A 110 12.50 -17.17 30.11
C GLN A 110 13.96 -16.67 30.19
N PRO A 111 14.98 -17.53 30.37
CA PRO A 111 16.37 -17.08 30.42
C PRO A 111 16.94 -16.81 29.02
N ASN A 112 16.12 -16.95 27.97
CA ASN A 112 16.59 -16.93 26.58
C ASN A 112 16.78 -15.53 25.98
N VAL A 113 16.55 -14.46 26.75
CA VAL A 113 17.17 -13.16 26.44
C VAL A 113 18.54 -13.13 27.10
N SER A 114 19.59 -13.46 26.34
CA SER A 114 20.96 -13.37 26.84
C SER A 114 21.19 -12.02 27.52
N THR A 115 21.65 -12.05 28.77
CA THR A 115 22.05 -10.90 29.60
C THR A 115 23.13 -10.00 28.96
N ASN A 116 23.65 -10.40 27.80
CA ASN A 116 24.61 -9.68 26.95
C ASN A 116 23.98 -8.84 25.82
N GLN A 117 22.65 -8.87 25.62
CA GLN A 117 21.96 -8.12 24.55
C GLN A 117 21.49 -6.71 24.97
N ILE A 118 21.71 -6.28 26.23
CA ILE A 118 21.41 -4.91 26.70
C ILE A 118 22.53 -3.92 26.32
N SER A 119 23.35 -4.25 25.31
CA SER A 119 24.44 -3.40 24.82
C SER A 119 24.53 -3.52 23.31
N ASN A 120 23.66 -2.76 22.62
CA ASN A 120 23.90 -2.06 21.36
C ASN A 120 22.57 -1.63 20.74
N THR A 121 22.08 -0.46 21.12
CA THR A 121 21.30 0.38 20.18
C THR A 121 22.28 1.37 19.58
N GLN A 122 22.75 1.02 18.39
CA GLN A 122 23.49 1.89 17.50
C GLN A 122 22.56 3.06 17.12
N ALA A 123 23.08 4.28 17.25
CA ALA A 123 22.38 5.51 16.86
C ALA A 123 22.04 5.48 15.36
N ASP A 124 20.79 5.77 15.02
CA ASP A 124 20.42 6.26 13.70
C ASP A 124 20.58 7.79 13.71
N PRO A 125 21.20 8.43 12.69
CA PRO A 125 21.37 9.86 12.67
C PRO A 125 20.09 10.58 12.23
N GLU A 126 19.87 11.74 12.85
CA GLU A 126 18.95 12.82 12.44
C GLU A 126 17.44 12.66 12.73
N ASN A 127 17.00 13.19 13.88
CA ASN A 127 16.31 14.49 13.91
C ASN A 127 16.34 15.07 15.34
N GLY A 128 16.33 16.41 15.44
CA GLY A 128 16.78 17.21 16.57
C GLY A 128 16.25 16.86 17.96
N THR A 129 17.14 17.07 18.94
CA THR A 129 16.95 17.06 20.39
C THR A 129 15.61 17.66 20.85
N ALA A 130 14.66 16.79 21.17
CA ALA A 130 13.61 17.05 22.14
C ALA A 130 13.88 16.14 23.34
N SER A 131 14.32 16.74 24.46
CA SER A 131 14.37 16.07 25.75
C SER A 131 12.97 15.56 26.07
N THR A 132 12.73 14.26 25.96
CA THR A 132 11.47 13.65 26.39
C THR A 132 11.54 13.54 27.92
N THR A 133 11.26 14.65 28.59
CA THR A 133 11.17 14.72 30.05
C THR A 133 9.91 13.99 30.49
N VAL A 134 10.09 12.89 31.23
CA VAL A 134 9.01 12.05 31.74
C VAL A 134 8.17 12.86 32.74
N SER A 135 6.90 13.05 32.43
CA SER A 135 5.92 13.61 33.38
C SER A 135 5.59 12.55 34.42
N GLY A 136 5.90 12.80 35.68
CA GLY A 136 5.37 12.04 36.82
C GLY A 136 6.20 10.85 37.32
N ALA A 137 7.16 10.30 36.56
CA ALA A 137 7.89 9.09 36.96
C ALA A 137 9.08 9.32 37.93
N GLY A 138 9.07 10.36 38.75
CA GLY A 138 10.27 10.78 39.50
C GLY A 138 11.48 11.08 38.60
N ASN A 139 12.60 11.51 39.18
CA ASN A 139 13.83 11.84 38.43
C ASN A 139 14.55 10.59 37.86
N ILE A 140 13.90 9.80 37.01
CA ILE A 140 14.52 8.66 36.30
C ILE A 140 15.43 9.13 35.15
N ASN A 141 16.45 8.33 34.84
CA ASN A 141 17.36 8.60 33.73
C ASN A 141 16.82 8.00 32.43
N THR A 142 16.26 8.83 31.54
CA THR A 142 15.73 8.41 30.23
C THR A 142 16.66 8.69 29.05
N ASN A 143 17.89 9.11 29.32
CA ASN A 143 18.86 9.39 28.25
C ASN A 143 19.09 8.14 27.39
N GLY A 144 18.86 8.28 26.08
CA GLY A 144 19.03 7.21 25.10
C GLY A 144 17.87 6.21 25.02
N LEU A 145 16.75 6.45 25.73
CA LEU A 145 15.53 5.65 25.56
C LEU A 145 14.68 6.15 24.39
N SER A 146 14.00 5.21 23.70
CA SER A 146 12.97 5.53 22.71
C SER A 146 11.68 6.01 23.39
N ALA A 147 10.83 6.74 22.66
CA ALA A 147 9.52 7.17 23.17
C ALA A 147 8.67 6.00 23.71
N ARG A 148 8.76 4.82 23.07
CA ARG A 148 8.09 3.59 23.51
C ARG A 148 8.57 3.10 24.87
N ASN A 149 9.89 3.11 25.10
CA ASN A 149 10.47 2.67 26.37
C ASN A 149 10.13 3.66 27.50
N VAL A 150 10.04 4.96 27.18
CA VAL A 150 9.54 5.97 28.12
C VAL A 150 8.08 5.70 28.48
N GLN A 151 7.20 5.49 27.49
CA GLN A 151 5.79 5.13 27.72
C GLN A 151 5.64 3.83 28.52
N PHE A 152 6.51 2.85 28.31
CA PHE A 152 6.51 1.63 29.10
C PHE A 152 6.79 1.92 30.59
N LEU A 153 7.82 2.72 30.90
CA LEU A 153 8.13 3.11 32.27
C LEU A 153 6.98 3.90 32.92
N GLU A 154 6.37 4.82 32.18
CA GLU A 154 5.18 5.56 32.62
C GLU A 154 4.02 4.60 32.97
N SER A 155 3.79 3.58 32.14
CA SER A 155 2.68 2.63 32.32
C SER A 155 2.81 1.73 33.55
N ILE A 156 4.02 1.54 34.10
CA ILE A 156 4.27 0.66 35.25
C ILE A 156 4.57 1.44 36.55
N HIS A 157 4.93 2.71 36.43
CA HIS A 157 5.45 3.54 37.53
C HIS A 157 4.46 3.62 38.70
N GLN A 158 3.21 4.00 38.44
CA GLN A 158 2.21 4.12 39.49
C GLN A 158 1.96 2.79 40.21
N GLY A 159 1.90 1.69 39.46
CA GLY A 159 1.74 0.35 40.03
C GLY A 159 2.91 -0.02 40.94
N ALA A 160 4.14 0.36 40.57
CA ALA A 160 5.33 0.06 41.37
C ALA A 160 5.35 0.85 42.69
N VAL A 161 4.96 2.12 42.64
CA VAL A 161 4.81 2.98 43.84
C VAL A 161 3.69 2.47 44.74
N ASP A 162 2.55 2.07 44.17
CA ASP A 162 1.43 1.51 44.92
C ASP A 162 1.77 0.14 45.53
N GLY A 163 2.56 -0.66 44.81
CA GLY A 163 3.06 -1.95 45.29
C GLY A 163 3.90 -1.83 46.56
N TRP A 164 4.68 -0.76 46.70
CA TRP A 164 5.34 -0.44 47.97
C TRP A 164 4.34 -0.13 49.08
N LYS A 165 3.37 0.76 48.82
CA LYS A 165 2.39 1.19 49.82
C LYS A 165 1.49 0.04 50.29
N GLN A 166 1.09 -0.85 49.38
CA GLN A 166 0.17 -1.95 49.65
C GLN A 166 0.88 -3.19 50.18
N PHE A 167 2.02 -3.55 49.59
CA PHE A 167 2.66 -4.85 49.81
C PHE A 167 4.05 -4.75 50.40
N GLY A 168 4.68 -3.57 50.40
CA GLY A 168 6.05 -3.36 50.86
C GLY A 168 7.10 -3.85 49.87
N VAL A 169 6.76 -4.03 48.60
CA VAL A 169 7.72 -4.43 47.55
C VAL A 169 8.40 -3.17 46.99
N LEU A 170 9.74 -3.17 46.96
CA LEU A 170 10.53 -2.02 46.55
C LEU A 170 10.25 -1.62 45.08
N PRO A 171 9.87 -0.36 44.76
CA PRO A 171 9.52 0.04 43.40
C PRO A 171 10.63 -0.17 42.38
N SER A 172 11.89 0.10 42.73
CA SER A 172 13.04 -0.08 41.86
C SER A 172 13.28 -1.54 41.48
N LEU A 173 13.02 -2.48 42.41
CA LEU A 173 13.04 -3.90 42.11
C LEU A 173 11.95 -4.23 41.09
N THR A 174 10.71 -3.83 41.36
CA THR A 174 9.55 -4.09 40.49
C THR A 174 9.77 -3.56 39.07
N GLY A 175 10.24 -2.31 38.94
CA GLY A 175 10.55 -1.71 37.64
C GLY A 175 11.66 -2.45 36.90
N ALA A 176 12.74 -2.83 37.61
CA ALA A 176 13.83 -3.56 37.00
C ALA A 176 13.42 -4.97 36.53
N GLN A 177 12.62 -5.69 37.32
CA GLN A 177 12.06 -6.98 36.93
C GLN A 177 11.12 -6.81 35.72
N ALA A 178 10.20 -5.84 35.75
CA ALA A 178 9.31 -5.59 34.61
C ALA A 178 10.09 -5.32 33.32
N ILE A 179 11.14 -4.50 33.35
CA ILE A 179 12.01 -4.24 32.19
C ILE A 179 12.63 -5.53 31.65
N ILE A 180 13.19 -6.35 32.53
CA ILE A 180 13.93 -7.57 32.16
C ILE A 180 12.99 -8.66 31.66
N GLU A 181 11.98 -9.01 32.46
CA GLU A 181 11.11 -10.16 32.22
C GLU A 181 10.19 -9.95 31.00
N SER A 182 9.80 -8.70 30.72
CA SER A 182 8.94 -8.39 29.57
C SER A 182 9.69 -7.92 28.32
N GLY A 183 11.01 -7.69 28.42
CA GLY A 183 11.80 -7.06 27.37
C GLY A 183 11.26 -5.68 26.98
N TRP A 184 11.10 -4.78 27.95
CA TRP A 184 10.47 -3.46 27.76
C TRP A 184 9.02 -3.52 27.27
N GLY A 185 8.26 -4.51 27.73
CA GLY A 185 6.86 -4.71 27.40
C GLY A 185 6.60 -5.33 26.03
N GLN A 186 7.64 -5.84 25.36
CA GLN A 186 7.56 -6.30 23.98
C GLN A 186 7.36 -7.82 23.84
N SER A 187 7.45 -8.58 24.95
CA SER A 187 7.23 -10.02 24.91
C SER A 187 5.82 -10.35 24.37
N ALA A 188 5.68 -11.52 23.73
CA ALA A 188 4.38 -11.99 23.26
C ALA A 188 3.37 -12.09 24.41
N LEU A 189 3.82 -12.56 25.58
CA LEU A 189 2.99 -12.69 26.77
C LEU A 189 2.51 -11.33 27.29
N THR A 190 3.37 -10.33 27.29
CA THR A 190 2.98 -8.96 27.68
C THR A 190 2.04 -8.33 26.67
N THR A 191 2.30 -8.48 25.36
CA THR A 191 1.47 -7.85 24.32
C THR A 191 0.08 -8.49 24.20
N GLN A 192 -0.08 -9.77 24.56
CA GLN A 192 -1.36 -10.47 24.49
C GLN A 192 -2.13 -10.51 25.83
N GLY A 193 -1.43 -10.47 26.97
CA GLY A 193 -2.04 -10.64 28.28
C GLY A 193 -1.64 -9.60 29.33
N HIS A 194 -0.91 -8.55 28.97
CA HIS A 194 -0.33 -7.56 29.90
C HIS A 194 0.52 -8.17 31.03
N ASN A 195 0.93 -9.43 30.89
CA ASN A 195 1.65 -10.14 31.94
C ASN A 195 3.15 -9.86 31.80
N LEU A 196 3.65 -9.02 32.70
CA LEU A 196 5.03 -8.52 32.68
C LEU A 196 6.03 -9.48 33.33
N PHE A 197 5.54 -10.39 34.16
CA PHE A 197 6.37 -11.19 35.08
C PHE A 197 6.26 -12.68 34.85
N GLY A 198 5.56 -13.15 33.80
CA GLY A 198 5.43 -14.58 33.52
C GLY A 198 4.64 -15.36 34.58
N ILE A 199 3.70 -14.72 35.29
CA ILE A 199 2.93 -15.38 36.36
C ILE A 199 1.90 -16.33 35.75
N LYS A 200 1.93 -17.60 36.18
CA LYS A 200 1.04 -18.66 35.69
C LYS A 200 -0.36 -18.63 36.33
N GLY A 201 -1.33 -19.24 35.66
CA GLY A 201 -2.71 -19.39 36.09
C GLY A 201 -3.69 -18.40 35.45
N SER A 202 -4.67 -17.94 36.23
CA SER A 202 -5.70 -16.99 35.78
C SER A 202 -5.83 -15.82 36.75
N TYR A 203 -6.03 -14.61 36.23
CA TYR A 203 -6.36 -13.42 37.02
C TYR A 203 -7.83 -13.06 36.80
N ASN A 204 -8.65 -13.13 37.85
CA ASN A 204 -10.11 -12.94 37.76
C ASN A 204 -10.77 -13.77 36.63
N GLY A 205 -10.30 -15.02 36.46
CA GLY A 205 -10.76 -15.92 35.41
C GLY A 205 -10.18 -15.69 34.01
N GLN A 206 -9.32 -14.68 33.83
CA GLN A 206 -8.66 -14.37 32.55
C GLN A 206 -7.26 -15.01 32.47
N SER A 207 -6.95 -15.66 31.35
CA SER A 207 -5.66 -16.29 31.08
C SER A 207 -5.33 -16.33 29.59
N VAL A 208 -4.04 -16.31 29.24
CA VAL A 208 -3.53 -16.59 27.89
C VAL A 208 -2.70 -17.88 27.93
N THR A 209 -3.00 -18.82 27.04
CA THR A 209 -2.21 -20.06 26.92
C THR A 209 -1.05 -19.84 25.96
N MET A 210 0.18 -20.11 26.40
CA MET A 210 1.39 -19.93 25.58
C MET A 210 2.38 -21.09 25.77
N PRO A 211 3.23 -21.35 24.77
CA PRO A 211 4.32 -22.29 24.93
C PRO A 211 5.38 -21.76 25.91
N THR A 212 5.80 -22.61 26.85
CA THR A 212 6.83 -22.38 27.88
C THR A 212 7.77 -23.58 27.94
N TYR A 213 8.98 -23.41 28.49
CA TYR A 213 9.94 -24.49 28.68
C TYR A 213 9.96 -24.96 30.13
N GLU A 214 9.63 -26.22 30.36
CA GLU A 214 9.74 -26.88 31.66
C GLU A 214 10.97 -27.76 31.74
N TYR A 215 11.59 -27.83 32.91
CA TYR A 215 12.73 -28.72 33.13
C TYR A 215 12.29 -30.01 33.82
N TYR A 216 12.23 -31.11 33.06
CA TYR A 216 11.87 -32.44 33.55
C TYR A 216 13.04 -33.41 33.35
N GLY A 217 13.50 -34.06 34.43
CA GLY A 217 14.44 -35.18 34.35
C GLY A 217 15.76 -34.88 33.64
N GLY A 218 16.31 -33.68 33.81
CA GLY A 218 17.61 -33.30 33.22
C GLY A 218 17.54 -32.54 31.90
N ARG A 219 16.35 -32.33 31.31
CA ARG A 219 16.16 -31.68 30.01
C ARG A 219 15.01 -30.67 30.01
N TYR A 220 15.13 -29.65 29.16
CA TYR A 220 14.02 -28.73 28.86
C TYR A 220 13.02 -29.38 27.90
N VAL A 221 11.73 -29.25 28.20
CA VAL A 221 10.59 -29.73 27.40
C VAL A 221 9.67 -28.54 27.18
N GLN A 222 9.31 -28.26 25.94
CA GLN A 222 8.34 -27.22 25.63
C GLN A 222 6.91 -27.76 25.87
N ILE A 223 6.11 -27.05 26.66
CA ILE A 223 4.69 -27.35 26.91
C ILE A 223 3.85 -26.08 26.69
N ASN A 224 2.54 -26.23 26.50
CA ASN A 224 1.62 -25.09 26.59
C ASN A 224 1.15 -24.96 28.04
N ASP A 225 1.23 -23.76 28.60
CA ASP A 225 0.77 -23.46 29.95
C ASP A 225 -0.10 -22.19 29.96
N ALA A 226 -0.97 -22.09 30.96
CA ALA A 226 -1.85 -20.94 31.14
C ALA A 226 -1.13 -19.87 31.97
N PHE A 227 -1.08 -18.66 31.44
CA PHE A 227 -0.56 -17.47 32.10
C PHE A 227 -1.67 -16.50 32.43
N ARG A 228 -1.55 -15.79 33.55
CA ARG A 228 -2.52 -14.76 33.94
C ARG A 228 -2.62 -13.71 32.84
N ALA A 229 -3.83 -13.21 32.60
CA ALA A 229 -4.08 -12.09 31.69
C ALA A 229 -4.68 -10.92 32.47
N TYR A 230 -4.14 -9.72 32.27
CA TYR A 230 -4.48 -8.52 33.03
C TYR A 230 -5.14 -7.46 32.13
N PRO A 231 -6.00 -6.59 32.70
CA PRO A 231 -6.56 -5.45 31.97
C PRO A 231 -5.51 -4.43 31.50
N SER A 232 -4.44 -4.22 32.27
CA SER A 232 -3.33 -3.35 31.92
C SER A 232 -2.03 -3.75 32.62
N ASN A 233 -0.95 -3.04 32.29
CA ASN A 233 0.35 -3.20 32.95
C ASN A 233 0.26 -2.88 34.46
N TYR A 234 -0.62 -1.99 34.88
CA TYR A 234 -0.83 -1.65 36.28
C TYR A 234 -1.27 -2.87 37.11
N GLU A 235 -2.29 -3.61 36.66
CA GLU A 235 -2.76 -4.80 37.37
C GLU A 235 -1.70 -5.90 37.43
N SER A 236 -0.89 -6.07 36.37
CA SER A 236 0.22 -7.02 36.40
C SER A 236 1.27 -6.66 37.45
N ILE A 237 1.54 -5.37 37.66
CA ILE A 237 2.49 -4.89 38.67
C ILE A 237 1.95 -5.11 40.08
N VAL A 238 0.69 -4.73 40.31
CA VAL A 238 0.04 -4.89 41.62
C VAL A 238 -0.09 -6.37 41.99
N ASP A 239 -0.42 -7.24 41.04
CA ASP A 239 -0.51 -8.68 41.26
C ASP A 239 0.86 -9.33 41.51
N HIS A 240 1.92 -8.84 40.86
CA HIS A 240 3.29 -9.23 41.20
C HIS A 240 3.67 -8.83 42.64
N GLY A 241 3.31 -7.62 43.05
CA GLY A 241 3.50 -7.18 44.44
C GLY A 241 2.79 -8.08 45.44
N ARG A 242 1.55 -8.45 45.15
CA ARG A 242 0.77 -9.41 45.96
C ARG A 242 1.42 -10.79 45.97
N PHE A 243 1.84 -11.31 44.81
CA PHE A 243 2.50 -12.61 44.70
C PHE A 243 3.74 -12.70 45.59
N LEU A 244 4.59 -11.67 45.60
CA LEU A 244 5.76 -11.63 46.48
C LEU A 244 5.36 -11.54 47.97
N LYS A 245 4.31 -10.79 48.30
CA LYS A 245 3.85 -10.63 49.68
C LYS A 245 3.21 -11.88 50.27
N GLU A 246 2.42 -12.59 49.48
CA GLU A 246 1.68 -13.79 49.92
C GLU A 246 2.57 -15.03 49.96
N ASN A 247 3.62 -15.09 49.15
CA ASN A 247 4.53 -16.20 49.14
C ASN A 247 5.60 -16.05 50.24
N SER A 248 5.51 -16.87 51.29
CA SER A 248 6.41 -16.82 52.46
C SER A 248 7.89 -16.93 52.11
N ARG A 249 8.22 -17.49 50.94
CA ARG A 249 9.58 -17.53 50.38
C ARG A 249 10.25 -16.15 50.32
N TYR A 250 9.49 -15.10 50.04
CA TYR A 250 10.01 -13.75 49.82
C TYR A 250 9.76 -12.80 51.01
N SER A 251 9.34 -13.30 52.17
CA SER A 251 8.95 -12.42 53.29
C SER A 251 10.10 -11.54 53.82
N ASN A 252 11.35 -11.96 53.60
CA ASN A 252 12.58 -11.29 54.04
C ASN A 252 12.90 -9.99 53.26
N LEU A 253 12.40 -9.82 52.03
CA LEU A 253 12.62 -8.61 51.21
C LEU A 253 11.50 -7.58 51.37
N ILE A 254 10.36 -7.97 51.94
CA ILE A 254 9.21 -7.09 52.13
C ILE A 254 9.54 -5.98 53.14
N GLY A 255 9.36 -4.73 52.74
CA GLY A 255 9.65 -3.54 53.54
C GLY A 255 11.14 -3.14 53.57
N GLN A 256 12.02 -3.87 52.89
CA GLN A 256 13.42 -3.51 52.78
C GLN A 256 13.58 -2.33 51.82
N LYS A 257 14.35 -1.31 52.24
CA LYS A 257 14.55 -0.06 51.48
C LYS A 257 15.84 -0.02 50.66
N ASP A 258 16.75 -0.97 50.89
CA ASP A 258 18.01 -1.07 50.15
C ASP A 258 17.88 -2.02 48.96
N TYR A 259 17.90 -1.47 47.74
CA TYR A 259 17.74 -2.26 46.52
C TYR A 259 18.83 -3.32 46.37
N GLN A 260 20.06 -3.09 46.85
CA GLN A 260 21.15 -4.06 46.73
C GLN A 260 20.89 -5.29 47.60
N THR A 261 20.34 -5.08 48.79
CA THR A 261 19.86 -6.15 49.66
C THR A 261 18.67 -6.88 49.03
N VAL A 262 17.68 -6.16 48.53
CA VAL A 262 16.46 -6.73 47.92
C VAL A 262 16.79 -7.61 46.69
N THR A 263 17.64 -7.13 45.77
CA THR A 263 18.01 -7.88 44.56
C THR A 263 18.87 -9.11 44.86
N ARG A 264 19.62 -9.10 45.97
CA ARG A 264 20.34 -10.28 46.47
C ARG A 264 19.37 -11.30 47.08
N LEU A 265 18.45 -10.85 47.92
CA LEU A 265 17.47 -11.71 48.59
C LEU A 265 16.56 -12.40 47.57
N ILE A 266 15.94 -11.65 46.65
CA ILE A 266 15.00 -12.23 45.68
C ILE A 266 15.63 -13.35 44.81
N ARG A 267 16.92 -13.23 44.48
CA ARG A 267 17.67 -14.28 43.79
C ARG A 267 17.96 -15.46 44.72
N GLN A 268 18.42 -15.20 45.95
CA GLN A 268 18.69 -16.24 46.95
C GLN A 268 17.45 -17.06 47.27
N ASP A 269 16.29 -16.41 47.27
CA ASP A 269 14.99 -17.01 47.52
C ASP A 269 14.46 -17.77 46.29
N GLY A 270 15.18 -17.74 45.16
CA GLY A 270 14.90 -18.57 44.00
C GLY A 270 13.86 -18.00 43.04
N TYR A 271 13.78 -16.67 42.91
CA TYR A 271 12.94 -16.04 41.87
C TYR A 271 13.46 -16.34 40.46
N ALA A 272 14.78 -16.39 40.28
CA ALA A 272 15.42 -16.75 39.02
C ALA A 272 16.62 -17.70 39.27
N THR A 273 16.83 -18.65 38.38
CA THR A 273 17.96 -19.59 38.46
C THR A 273 19.29 -19.00 37.96
N ASP A 274 19.25 -17.87 37.24
CA ASP A 274 20.44 -17.19 36.71
C ASP A 274 21.34 -16.68 37.86
N PRO A 275 22.62 -17.12 37.94
CA PRO A 275 23.56 -16.59 38.93
C PRO A 275 23.86 -15.09 38.78
N GLN A 276 23.63 -14.48 37.61
CA GLN A 276 23.84 -13.05 37.36
C GLN A 276 22.61 -12.17 37.65
N TYR A 277 21.47 -12.75 38.04
CA TYR A 277 20.21 -12.00 38.18
C TYR A 277 20.32 -10.77 39.08
N THR A 278 20.96 -10.92 40.25
CA THR A 278 21.23 -9.79 41.17
C THR A 278 22.04 -8.67 40.51
N ASN A 279 23.08 -9.02 39.75
CA ASN A 279 23.92 -8.05 39.04
C ASN A 279 23.14 -7.35 37.91
N THR A 280 22.31 -8.10 37.18
CA THR A 280 21.45 -7.57 36.12
C THR A 280 20.45 -6.56 36.68
N LEU A 281 19.75 -6.89 37.77
CA LEU A 281 18.83 -5.97 38.44
C LEU A 281 19.55 -4.70 38.93
N ASN A 282 20.68 -4.85 39.63
CA ASN A 282 21.47 -3.73 40.12
C ASN A 282 22.01 -2.83 38.99
N ARG A 283 22.27 -3.39 37.81
CA ARG A 283 22.67 -2.62 36.62
C ARG A 283 21.49 -1.81 36.08
N VAL A 284 20.33 -2.44 35.88
CA VAL A 284 19.11 -1.78 35.37
C VAL A 284 18.66 -0.66 36.31
N ILE A 285 18.62 -0.92 37.62
CA ILE A 285 18.26 0.06 38.64
C ILE A 285 19.16 1.30 38.58
N ARG A 286 20.48 1.11 38.49
CA ARG A 286 21.44 2.22 38.40
C ARG A 286 21.38 2.94 37.06
N GLN A 287 21.27 2.20 35.96
CA GLN A 287 21.27 2.75 34.60
C GLN A 287 20.10 3.73 34.40
N TYR A 288 18.91 3.37 34.88
CA TYR A 288 17.70 4.18 34.73
C TYR A 288 17.34 4.99 35.98
N ASN A 289 18.21 5.00 37.00
CA ASN A 289 17.97 5.67 38.28
C ASN A 289 16.62 5.31 38.91
N LEU A 290 16.24 4.02 38.89
CA LEU A 290 14.94 3.57 39.39
C LEU A 290 14.77 3.78 40.91
N THR A 291 15.86 4.03 41.64
CA THR A 291 15.81 4.46 43.04
C THR A 291 15.04 5.78 43.23
N ALA A 292 14.81 6.57 42.18
CA ALA A 292 13.91 7.72 42.23
C ALA A 292 12.47 7.32 42.59
N TRP A 293 12.00 6.16 42.11
CA TRP A 293 10.68 5.62 42.46
C TRP A 293 10.62 5.15 43.91
N ASP A 294 11.73 4.63 44.43
CA ASP A 294 11.83 4.28 45.85
C ASP A 294 11.68 5.54 46.70
N GLN A 295 12.43 6.60 46.38
CA GLN A 295 12.34 7.87 47.11
C GLN A 295 10.94 8.47 47.04
N GLU A 296 10.28 8.41 45.89
CA GLU A 296 8.89 8.84 45.73
C GLU A 296 7.94 8.02 46.61
N ALA A 297 8.07 6.69 46.59
CA ALA A 297 7.23 5.81 47.41
C ALA A 297 7.50 5.97 48.91
N PHE A 298 8.69 6.42 49.29
CA PHE A 298 9.05 6.74 50.67
C PHE A 298 8.66 8.14 51.11
N ASN A 299 8.34 9.03 50.15
CA ASN A 299 8.07 10.42 50.44
C ASN A 299 6.63 10.59 50.93
N ASP A 300 6.49 11.00 52.19
CA ASP A 300 5.20 11.36 52.75
C ASP A 300 4.71 12.73 52.25
N ASN A 301 5.56 13.55 51.60
CA ASN A 301 5.17 14.79 50.95
C ASN A 301 4.61 14.51 49.54
N ILE A 302 3.30 14.64 49.39
CA ILE A 302 2.60 14.41 48.13
C ILE A 302 2.43 15.77 47.47
N ASN A 303 3.00 15.96 46.29
CA ASN A 303 2.76 17.10 45.39
C ASN A 303 2.92 16.58 43.94
N THR A 304 1.84 16.06 43.38
CA THR A 304 1.85 15.34 42.09
C THR A 304 0.55 15.57 41.34
N GLY A 305 0.54 15.30 40.04
CA GLY A 305 -0.59 15.61 39.17
C GLY A 305 -0.38 15.15 37.74
N HIS A 306 -1.43 15.27 36.95
CA HIS A 306 -1.43 14.94 35.53
C HIS A 306 -2.29 15.92 34.73
N ILE A 307 -1.93 16.12 33.46
CA ILE A 307 -2.72 16.85 32.49
C ILE A 307 -3.48 15.85 31.65
N ASP A 308 -4.81 15.89 31.73
CA ASP A 308 -5.67 15.00 30.95
C ASP A 308 -5.86 15.53 29.52
N ASN A 309 -5.91 16.86 29.34
CA ASN A 309 -6.16 17.48 28.05
C ASN A 309 -5.65 18.93 28.02
N VAL A 310 -4.90 19.31 26.98
CA VAL A 310 -4.62 20.71 26.61
C VAL A 310 -4.81 20.83 25.11
N SER A 311 -5.83 21.55 24.68
CA SER A 311 -6.20 21.55 23.26
C SER A 311 -7.10 22.70 22.84
N VAL A 312 -7.07 23.02 21.55
CA VAL A 312 -7.85 24.13 20.98
C VAL A 312 -9.18 23.63 20.41
N GLN A 313 -10.28 24.09 21.00
CA GLN A 313 -11.65 23.79 20.60
C GLN A 313 -12.33 25.08 20.08
N GLY A 314 -12.23 25.31 18.77
CA GLY A 314 -12.69 26.56 18.15
C GLY A 314 -11.91 27.76 18.69
N ASP A 315 -12.62 28.78 19.17
CA ASP A 315 -12.01 29.98 19.76
C ASP A 315 -11.58 29.80 21.23
N ASN A 316 -11.67 28.59 21.79
CA ASN A 316 -11.33 28.32 23.18
C ASN A 316 -10.17 27.33 23.32
N LEU A 317 -9.31 27.52 24.33
CA LEU A 317 -8.36 26.53 24.79
C LEU A 317 -8.97 25.76 25.97
N LYS A 318 -9.05 24.44 25.86
CA LYS A 318 -9.50 23.54 26.92
C LYS A 318 -8.28 22.99 27.66
N VAL A 319 -8.28 23.09 28.99
CA VAL A 319 -7.21 22.59 29.87
C VAL A 319 -7.83 21.78 31.02
N GLU A 320 -7.50 20.51 31.12
CA GLU A 320 -8.05 19.58 32.11
C GLU A 320 -6.93 18.75 32.73
N GLY A 321 -7.09 18.41 34.00
CA GLY A 321 -6.10 17.61 34.73
C GLY A 321 -6.46 17.48 36.20
N TRP A 322 -5.48 17.07 37.00
CA TRP A 322 -5.59 17.00 38.45
C TRP A 322 -4.26 17.28 39.15
N HIS A 323 -4.34 17.75 40.39
CA HIS A 323 -3.20 18.03 41.25
C HIS A 323 -3.53 17.56 42.69
N ALA A 324 -2.81 16.56 43.17
CA ALA A 324 -2.90 16.04 44.53
C ALA A 324 -1.73 16.56 45.38
N THR A 325 -2.06 17.21 46.51
CA THR A 325 -1.07 17.59 47.53
C THR A 325 -1.54 17.33 48.96
N ASN A 326 -0.61 17.04 49.87
CA ASN A 326 -0.86 17.02 51.32
C ASN A 326 -0.50 18.34 52.03
N ASN A 327 0.14 19.29 51.34
CA ASN A 327 0.35 20.68 51.75
C ASN A 327 -0.84 21.59 51.41
N TYR A 328 -2.04 21.02 51.34
CA TYR A 328 -3.29 21.76 51.20
C TYR A 328 -3.87 22.17 52.56
N ASP A 329 -4.53 23.32 52.58
CA ASP A 329 -5.32 23.87 53.68
C ASP A 329 -6.61 24.47 53.10
N GLN A 330 -7.72 24.39 53.83
CA GLN A 330 -9.04 24.89 53.38
C GLN A 330 -9.06 26.40 53.08
N SER A 331 -8.10 27.17 53.61
CA SER A 331 -7.88 28.59 53.29
C SER A 331 -7.20 28.85 51.95
N MET A 332 -6.78 27.81 51.23
CA MET A 332 -6.07 27.94 49.96
C MET A 332 -7.01 27.95 48.76
N HIS A 333 -6.62 28.75 47.77
CA HIS A 333 -7.23 28.86 46.45
C HIS A 333 -6.48 27.98 45.45
N HIS A 334 -7.19 27.47 44.45
CA HIS A 334 -6.62 26.63 43.38
C HIS A 334 -6.58 27.41 42.08
N PHE A 335 -5.38 27.73 41.60
CA PHE A 335 -5.18 28.46 40.35
C PHE A 335 -4.58 27.56 39.27
N ILE A 336 -5.06 27.74 38.04
CA ILE A 336 -4.39 27.27 36.84
C ILE A 336 -3.79 28.48 36.14
N ILE A 337 -2.48 28.43 35.92
CA ILE A 337 -1.69 29.46 35.26
C ILE A 337 -1.14 28.86 33.97
N LEU A 338 -1.36 29.55 32.86
CA LEU A 338 -0.85 29.19 31.55
C LEU A 338 0.29 30.13 31.19
N LEU A 339 1.44 29.55 30.93
CA LEU A 339 2.64 30.27 30.51
C LEU A 339 3.00 29.89 29.08
N ASP A 340 3.64 30.82 28.37
CA ASP A 340 4.39 30.47 27.17
C ASP A 340 5.55 29.57 27.58
N GLY A 341 5.57 28.34 27.08
CA GLY A 341 6.53 27.31 27.47
C GLY A 341 7.99 27.68 27.18
N ASN A 342 8.22 28.59 26.23
CA ASN A 342 9.56 29.05 25.85
C ASN A 342 9.97 30.29 26.66
N THR A 343 9.13 31.33 26.70
CA THR A 343 9.49 32.60 27.35
C THR A 343 9.17 32.64 28.84
N LYS A 344 8.36 31.69 29.32
CA LYS A 344 7.76 31.65 30.67
C LYS A 344 6.87 32.86 30.98
N GLN A 345 6.50 33.64 29.96
CA GLN A 345 5.56 34.74 30.12
C GLN A 345 4.17 34.19 30.47
N GLU A 346 3.53 34.78 31.48
CA GLU A 346 2.14 34.46 31.81
C GLU A 346 1.19 34.91 30.70
N LEU A 347 0.44 33.95 30.17
CA LEU A 347 -0.57 34.15 29.12
C LEU A 347 -1.97 34.24 29.73
N TYR A 348 -2.23 33.46 30.77
CA TYR A 348 -3.53 33.38 31.41
C TYR A 348 -3.43 32.86 32.84
N ARG A 349 -4.37 33.26 33.68
CA ARG A 349 -4.52 32.77 35.04
C ARG A 349 -5.98 32.80 35.44
N GLN A 350 -6.45 31.74 36.07
CA GLN A 350 -7.79 31.69 36.62
C GLN A 350 -7.83 30.78 37.85
N GLU A 351 -8.59 31.21 38.86
CA GLU A 351 -8.99 30.34 39.96
C GLU A 351 -10.01 29.32 39.45
N VAL A 352 -9.77 28.04 39.70
CA VAL A 352 -10.62 26.94 39.26
C VAL A 352 -11.32 26.28 40.43
N PRO A 353 -12.59 25.87 40.28
CA PRO A 353 -13.23 25.02 41.26
C PRO A 353 -12.61 23.62 41.21
N GLY A 354 -12.38 23.03 42.39
CA GLY A 354 -11.98 21.63 42.50
C GLY A 354 -13.06 20.70 41.94
N THR A 355 -12.64 19.76 41.10
CA THR A 355 -13.49 18.71 40.52
C THR A 355 -13.17 17.39 41.19
N TYR A 356 -14.20 16.67 41.63
CA TYR A 356 -13.99 15.40 42.32
C TYR A 356 -13.51 14.30 41.37
N ARG A 357 -12.46 13.58 41.76
CA ARG A 357 -11.77 12.52 41.01
C ARG A 357 -11.53 11.30 41.92
N GLN A 358 -12.44 10.33 41.82
CA GLN A 358 -12.40 9.11 42.62
C GLN A 358 -11.14 8.28 42.35
N ASP A 359 -10.73 8.21 41.09
CA ASP A 359 -9.52 7.55 40.63
C ASP A 359 -8.28 8.13 41.33
N VAL A 360 -8.15 9.45 41.41
CA VAL A 360 -7.03 10.12 42.08
C VAL A 360 -7.08 9.91 43.60
N GLN A 361 -8.27 9.97 44.21
CA GLN A 361 -8.46 9.69 45.65
C GLN A 361 -8.03 8.27 46.03
N ASN A 362 -8.29 7.28 45.17
CA ASN A 362 -7.92 5.89 45.42
C ASN A 362 -6.39 5.69 45.43
N VAL A 363 -5.68 6.40 44.56
CA VAL A 363 -4.22 6.31 44.41
C VAL A 363 -3.49 7.12 45.48
N TYR A 364 -4.03 8.28 45.85
CA TYR A 364 -3.43 9.19 46.84
C TYR A 364 -4.36 9.41 48.05
N PRO A 365 -4.75 8.36 48.80
CA PRO A 365 -5.78 8.47 49.84
C PRO A 365 -5.40 9.39 50.99
N ASN A 366 -4.09 9.61 51.19
CA ASN A 366 -3.55 10.41 52.28
C ASN A 366 -3.21 11.85 51.88
N ALA A 367 -3.32 12.21 50.61
CA ALA A 367 -3.22 13.61 50.18
C ALA A 367 -4.55 14.32 50.46
N LYS A 368 -4.48 15.44 51.18
CA LYS A 368 -5.67 16.15 51.69
C LYS A 368 -6.64 16.57 50.60
N ILE A 369 -6.14 16.88 49.40
CA ILE A 369 -6.95 17.34 48.27
C ILE A 369 -7.03 16.34 47.11
N SER A 370 -6.47 15.13 47.19
CA SER A 370 -6.38 14.21 46.04
C SER A 370 -7.72 13.94 45.36
N GLY A 371 -8.79 13.77 46.13
CA GLY A 371 -10.12 13.60 45.57
C GLY A 371 -10.69 14.86 44.94
N TRP A 372 -10.35 16.07 45.40
CA TRP A 372 -10.93 17.32 44.91
C TRP A 372 -9.96 18.17 44.07
N GLY A 373 -8.80 17.63 43.75
CA GLY A 373 -7.73 18.34 43.04
C GLY A 373 -7.88 18.36 41.52
N GLY A 374 -8.96 17.78 40.98
CA GLY A 374 -9.28 17.87 39.56
C GLY A 374 -9.58 19.29 39.13
N PHE A 375 -9.24 19.66 37.90
CA PHE A 375 -9.56 20.96 37.32
C PHE A 375 -9.98 20.83 35.86
N SER A 376 -10.86 21.74 35.44
CA SER A 376 -11.28 21.91 34.06
C SER A 376 -11.44 23.40 33.78
N LEU A 377 -10.63 23.92 32.87
CA LEU A 377 -10.56 25.31 32.48
C LEU A 377 -10.86 25.45 30.98
N THR A 378 -11.70 26.42 30.63
CA THR A 378 -11.93 26.84 29.24
C THR A 378 -11.50 28.30 29.11
N VAL A 379 -10.44 28.53 28.35
CA VAL A 379 -9.86 29.87 28.15
C VAL A 379 -10.29 30.42 26.79
N PRO A 380 -10.95 31.59 26.73
CA PRO A 380 -11.35 32.19 25.46
C PRO A 380 -10.14 32.74 24.69
N ASN A 381 -10.33 32.98 23.39
CA ASN A 381 -9.33 33.53 22.48
C ASN A 381 -8.11 32.62 22.28
N SER A 382 -8.36 31.41 21.78
CA SER A 382 -7.37 30.37 21.47
C SER A 382 -6.24 30.84 20.55
N ALA A 383 -6.45 31.89 19.74
CA ALA A 383 -5.44 32.48 18.88
C ALA A 383 -4.19 32.97 19.63
N ASN A 384 -4.33 33.34 20.92
CA ASN A 384 -3.19 33.72 21.77
C ASN A 384 -2.29 32.54 22.16
N PHE A 385 -2.77 31.30 21.99
CA PHE A 385 -2.13 30.06 22.43
C PHE A 385 -1.71 29.17 21.25
N ALA A 386 -2.43 29.25 20.14
CA ALA A 386 -2.19 28.41 18.97
C ALA A 386 -0.80 28.67 18.36
N GLY A 387 -0.09 27.61 18.02
CA GLY A 387 1.31 27.66 17.55
C GLY A 387 2.36 27.81 18.66
N LYS A 388 1.97 27.88 19.94
CA LYS A 388 2.90 27.97 21.08
C LYS A 388 3.04 26.64 21.82
N ALA A 389 4.14 26.51 22.56
CA ALA A 389 4.24 25.56 23.66
C ALA A 389 3.51 26.15 24.86
N ILE A 390 2.56 25.44 25.46
CA ILE A 390 1.81 25.91 26.64
C ILE A 390 2.29 25.15 27.86
N GLN A 391 2.88 25.87 28.82
CA GLN A 391 3.20 25.31 30.12
C GLN A 391 2.07 25.60 31.10
N VAL A 392 1.50 24.53 31.66
CA VAL A 392 0.45 24.62 32.68
C VAL A 392 1.12 24.56 34.05
N VAL A 393 0.69 25.44 34.96
CA VAL A 393 1.04 25.39 36.38
C VAL A 393 -0.25 25.30 37.17
N SER A 394 -0.34 24.29 38.04
CA SER A 394 -1.39 24.22 39.04
C SER A 394 -0.82 24.69 40.38
N ARG A 395 -1.47 25.68 40.99
CA ARG A 395 -1.01 26.29 42.24
C ARG A 395 -2.09 26.25 43.31
N TYR A 396 -1.73 25.75 44.49
CA TYR A 396 -2.46 26.00 45.72
C TYR A 396 -1.76 27.11 46.50
N THR A 397 -2.49 28.17 46.88
CA THR A 397 -1.92 29.30 47.62
C THR A 397 -2.95 29.96 48.52
N LYS A 398 -2.52 30.56 49.63
CA LYS A 398 -3.38 31.38 50.50
C LYS A 398 -3.65 32.78 49.93
N ASN A 399 -3.01 33.14 48.83
CA ASN A 399 -3.20 34.43 48.18
C ASN A 399 -4.44 34.40 47.27
N THR A 400 -5.36 35.34 47.46
CA THR A 400 -6.60 35.46 46.67
C THR A 400 -6.38 35.80 45.19
N ASN A 401 -5.18 36.26 44.81
CA ASN A 401 -4.82 36.58 43.43
C ASN A 401 -3.96 35.49 42.77
N GLY A 402 -3.70 34.38 43.48
CA GLY A 402 -2.89 33.27 42.97
C GLY A 402 -1.37 33.48 43.07
N GLU A 403 -0.89 34.53 43.72
CA GLU A 403 0.54 34.72 43.95
C GLU A 403 1.08 33.72 44.98
N PRO A 404 2.37 33.34 44.96
CA PRO A 404 2.91 32.37 45.90
C PRO A 404 2.78 32.85 47.36
N ASN A 405 2.04 32.11 48.20
CA ASN A 405 1.91 32.36 49.64
C ASN A 405 1.46 31.10 50.38
N GLY A 406 2.41 30.21 50.68
CA GLY A 406 2.13 28.86 51.18
C GLY A 406 1.48 27.96 50.11
N GLY A 407 1.27 26.69 50.46
CA GLY A 407 0.77 25.67 49.52
C GLY A 407 1.88 25.16 48.59
N ASP A 408 1.46 24.57 47.46
CA ASP A 408 2.34 23.92 46.50
C ASP A 408 2.05 24.37 45.07
N ASP A 409 3.14 24.46 44.29
CA ASP A 409 3.09 24.57 42.83
C ASP A 409 3.41 23.21 42.22
N LEU A 410 2.63 22.85 41.20
CA LEU A 410 2.93 21.75 40.31
C LEU A 410 3.07 22.28 38.89
N TRP A 411 4.28 22.10 38.36
CA TRP A 411 4.65 22.51 37.01
C TRP A 411 4.52 21.32 36.08
N PHE A 412 3.60 21.41 35.12
CA PHE A 412 3.45 20.38 34.11
C PHE A 412 4.42 20.61 32.94
N ASN A 413 4.68 19.54 32.20
CA ASN A 413 5.40 19.61 30.95
C ASN A 413 4.63 20.49 29.94
N SER A 414 5.38 21.20 29.09
CA SER A 414 4.77 22.02 28.05
C SER A 414 4.08 21.15 27.01
N VAL A 415 2.87 21.53 26.59
CA VAL A 415 2.12 20.90 25.49
C VAL A 415 2.26 21.78 24.25
N ASN A 416 2.74 21.21 23.14
CA ASN A 416 2.87 21.94 21.87
C ASN A 416 1.54 21.93 21.11
N LEU A 417 1.01 23.11 20.82
CA LEU A 417 -0.18 23.29 19.98
C LEU A 417 0.27 23.66 18.56
N ASN A 418 0.91 22.72 17.85
CA ASN A 418 1.53 22.95 16.54
C ASN A 418 1.08 21.94 15.47
N THR A 419 -0.12 21.38 15.60
CA THR A 419 -0.66 20.40 14.66
C THR A 419 -0.69 20.99 13.25
N ASN A 420 -0.33 20.21 12.24
CA ASN A 420 -0.43 20.59 10.82
C ASN A 420 -0.83 19.36 9.99
N ALA A 421 -2.11 19.29 9.61
CA ALA A 421 -2.71 18.15 8.93
C ALA A 421 -3.58 18.60 7.75
N GLY A 422 -3.69 17.77 6.72
CA GLY A 422 -4.54 18.06 5.57
C GLY A 422 -4.83 16.82 4.75
N TYR A 423 -5.91 16.88 3.97
CA TYR A 423 -6.21 15.88 2.95
C TYR A 423 -6.92 16.50 1.73
N LEU A 424 -6.71 15.93 0.54
CA LEU A 424 -7.44 16.29 -0.68
C LEU A 424 -8.60 15.32 -0.88
N ASP A 425 -9.82 15.83 -0.79
CA ASP A 425 -11.02 15.07 -1.11
C ASP A 425 -11.15 14.84 -2.63
N ASN A 426 -10.69 15.81 -3.44
CA ASN A 426 -10.69 15.72 -4.89
C ASN A 426 -9.51 16.49 -5.49
N PHE A 427 -8.82 15.86 -6.45
CA PHE A 427 -7.78 16.50 -7.25
C PHE A 427 -7.80 15.91 -8.67
N ASN A 428 -8.86 16.19 -9.42
CA ASN A 428 -9.13 15.57 -10.71
C ASN A 428 -9.54 16.61 -11.76
N ILE A 429 -9.18 16.32 -13.01
CA ILE A 429 -9.75 16.98 -14.18
C ILE A 429 -11.26 16.68 -14.23
N ASP A 430 -12.04 17.64 -14.71
CA ASP A 430 -13.44 17.49 -15.08
C ASP A 430 -13.58 17.82 -16.57
N ALA A 431 -13.80 16.78 -17.37
CA ALA A 431 -13.92 16.88 -18.81
C ALA A 431 -15.16 17.67 -19.27
N ALA A 432 -16.19 17.80 -18.42
CA ALA A 432 -17.43 18.52 -18.76
C ALA A 432 -17.25 20.03 -18.73
N THR A 433 -16.55 20.50 -17.72
CA THR A 433 -16.31 21.93 -17.51
C THR A 433 -14.95 22.37 -18.05
N ASN A 434 -14.08 21.43 -18.44
CA ASN A 434 -12.70 21.69 -18.85
C ASN A 434 -11.88 22.38 -17.74
N THR A 435 -12.06 21.89 -16.51
CA THR A 435 -11.42 22.45 -15.32
C THR A 435 -10.72 21.38 -14.51
N LEU A 436 -9.77 21.79 -13.69
CA LEU A 436 -9.18 20.99 -12.62
C LEU A 436 -9.89 21.36 -11.32
N ASN A 437 -10.54 20.37 -10.70
CA ASN A 437 -11.27 20.51 -9.45
C ASN A 437 -10.37 20.08 -8.28
N ILE A 438 -10.20 20.97 -7.31
CA ILE A 438 -9.30 20.81 -6.15
C ILE A 438 -10.08 21.11 -4.89
N ASN A 439 -10.42 20.07 -4.14
CA ASN A 439 -11.17 20.17 -2.90
C ASN A 439 -10.42 19.42 -1.80
N GLY A 440 -10.46 19.94 -0.58
CA GLY A 440 -9.79 19.31 0.54
C GLY A 440 -9.96 20.09 1.82
N TRP A 441 -9.08 19.80 2.78
CA TRP A 441 -8.98 20.53 4.02
C TRP A 441 -7.53 20.61 4.50
N HIS A 442 -7.22 21.66 5.26
CA HIS A 442 -5.95 21.89 5.94
C HIS A 442 -6.24 22.44 7.33
N ALA A 443 -6.05 21.60 8.35
CA ALA A 443 -6.21 21.95 9.76
C ALA A 443 -4.84 22.15 10.41
N THR A 444 -4.59 23.36 10.93
CA THR A 444 -3.35 23.69 11.61
C THR A 444 -3.57 24.70 12.74
N ASP A 445 -2.87 24.50 13.86
CA ASP A 445 -2.88 25.46 14.96
C ASP A 445 -2.18 26.77 14.56
N GLN A 446 -1.30 26.71 13.56
CA GLN A 446 -0.55 27.87 13.10
C GLN A 446 -1.36 28.80 12.18
N SER A 447 -2.60 28.47 11.82
CA SER A 447 -3.44 29.38 11.04
C SER A 447 -3.98 30.56 11.86
N ALA A 448 -3.81 30.56 13.19
CA ALA A 448 -4.17 31.69 14.02
C ALA A 448 -3.42 32.96 13.59
N GLY A 449 -4.16 34.07 13.46
CA GLY A 449 -3.63 35.34 12.95
C GLY A 449 -3.23 35.34 11.47
N LYS A 450 -3.65 34.33 10.70
CA LYS A 450 -3.41 34.20 9.26
C LYS A 450 -4.73 34.18 8.51
N ASP A 451 -5.24 35.37 8.23
CA ASP A 451 -6.60 35.58 7.74
C ASP A 451 -6.80 35.18 6.26
N HIS A 452 -5.72 34.93 5.52
CA HIS A 452 -5.77 34.56 4.11
C HIS A 452 -5.45 33.08 3.92
N HIS A 453 -6.28 32.37 3.16
CA HIS A 453 -6.07 30.97 2.80
C HIS A 453 -5.86 30.88 1.29
N PHE A 454 -4.72 30.35 0.87
CA PHE A 454 -4.35 30.17 -0.53
C PHE A 454 -4.23 28.70 -0.88
N ILE A 455 -4.64 28.36 -2.09
CA ILE A 455 -4.28 27.12 -2.76
C ILE A 455 -3.30 27.46 -3.87
N ILE A 456 -2.13 26.84 -3.82
CA ILE A 456 -1.04 27.05 -4.77
C ILE A 456 -0.87 25.77 -5.59
N LEU A 457 -0.86 25.91 -6.90
CA LEU A 457 -0.48 24.85 -7.83
C LEU A 457 1.01 24.96 -8.11
N TYR A 458 1.72 23.88 -7.85
CA TYR A 458 3.18 23.82 -7.96
C TYR A 458 3.59 22.71 -8.92
N ASP A 459 4.41 23.03 -9.91
CA ASP A 459 5.06 22.06 -10.78
C ASP A 459 6.35 21.60 -10.09
N ALA A 460 6.27 20.46 -9.41
CA ALA A 460 7.38 19.86 -8.68
C ALA A 460 8.46 19.31 -9.62
N THR A 461 8.13 19.08 -10.89
CA THR A 461 9.11 18.63 -11.89
C THR A 461 10.03 19.76 -12.31
N LYS A 462 9.47 20.97 -12.44
CA LYS A 462 10.21 22.18 -12.84
C LYS A 462 10.54 23.12 -11.70
N ASN A 463 10.20 22.75 -10.46
CA ASN A 463 10.43 23.53 -9.25
C ASN A 463 9.89 24.97 -9.36
N ARG A 464 8.63 25.13 -9.81
CA ARG A 464 8.01 26.44 -10.01
C ARG A 464 6.53 26.48 -9.65
N GLU A 465 6.07 27.63 -9.18
CA GLU A 465 4.65 27.93 -8.99
C GLU A 465 3.95 28.12 -10.36
N LEU A 466 2.81 27.46 -10.55
CA LEU A 466 1.94 27.60 -11.71
C LEU A 466 0.85 28.65 -11.49
N GLY A 467 0.40 28.80 -10.24
CA GLY A 467 -0.59 29.78 -9.86
C GLY A 467 -0.96 29.68 -8.39
N ARG A 468 -1.52 30.77 -7.88
CA ARG A 468 -1.95 30.93 -6.49
C ARG A 468 -3.32 31.57 -6.46
N TYR A 469 -4.18 31.00 -5.64
CA TYR A 469 -5.59 31.33 -5.60
C TYR A 469 -6.01 31.50 -4.15
N GLU A 470 -6.45 32.69 -3.79
CA GLU A 470 -7.09 32.89 -2.48
C GLU A 470 -8.45 32.19 -2.47
N VAL A 471 -8.71 31.43 -1.42
CA VAL A 471 -9.94 30.65 -1.24
C VAL A 471 -10.61 31.01 0.08
N ASN A 472 -11.94 30.95 0.08
CA ASN A 472 -12.69 31.03 1.33
C ASN A 472 -12.63 29.70 2.06
N SER A 473 -12.30 29.75 3.35
CA SER A 473 -12.30 28.57 4.20
C SER A 473 -13.73 28.05 4.44
N ALA A 474 -13.96 26.78 4.13
CA ALA A 474 -15.25 26.10 4.21
C ALA A 474 -15.38 25.27 5.50
N ILE A 475 -16.63 25.07 5.94
CA ILE A 475 -16.94 24.34 7.17
C ILE A 475 -16.66 22.85 7.01
N ARG A 476 -15.98 22.25 8.00
CA ARG A 476 -15.66 20.81 8.07
C ARG A 476 -15.90 20.25 9.48
N ASN A 477 -17.17 19.96 9.77
CA ASN A 477 -17.59 19.42 11.06
C ASN A 477 -17.04 18.00 11.32
N ASP A 478 -16.80 17.24 10.27
CA ASP A 478 -16.15 15.93 10.30
C ASP A 478 -14.68 16.05 10.77
N VAL A 479 -13.94 17.03 10.24
CA VAL A 479 -12.56 17.29 10.65
C VAL A 479 -12.52 17.75 12.11
N ALA A 480 -13.40 18.68 12.52
CA ALA A 480 -13.48 19.16 13.91
C ALA A 480 -13.83 18.08 14.95
N LYS A 481 -14.46 16.98 14.55
CA LYS A 481 -14.75 15.85 15.46
C LYS A 481 -13.53 14.98 15.74
N VAL A 482 -12.59 14.92 14.79
CA VAL A 482 -11.41 14.05 14.85
C VAL A 482 -10.18 14.83 15.29
N TYR A 483 -10.05 16.07 14.81
CA TYR A 483 -8.90 16.92 15.04
C TYR A 483 -9.24 18.06 16.00
N ASN A 484 -8.49 18.12 17.09
CA ASN A 484 -8.62 19.15 18.11
C ASN A 484 -7.62 20.29 17.83
N VAL A 485 -7.85 20.97 16.72
CA VAL A 485 -6.94 21.93 16.07
C VAL A 485 -7.68 23.24 15.82
N TYR A 486 -7.01 24.38 15.97
CA TYR A 486 -7.59 25.73 15.91
C TYR A 486 -8.65 25.94 14.81
N ASN A 487 -8.27 25.71 13.54
CA ASN A 487 -9.18 25.94 12.41
C ASN A 487 -9.90 24.67 11.95
N ALA A 488 -9.90 23.56 12.69
CA ALA A 488 -10.43 22.27 12.22
C ALA A 488 -11.86 22.39 11.64
N GLY A 489 -12.74 23.15 12.28
CA GLY A 489 -14.12 23.38 11.84
C GLY A 489 -14.26 24.28 10.60
N LYS A 490 -13.22 25.03 10.22
CA LYS A 490 -13.15 25.88 9.02
C LYS A 490 -11.87 25.59 8.22
N SER A 491 -11.53 24.30 8.10
CA SER A 491 -10.31 23.87 7.43
C SER A 491 -10.50 23.59 5.93
N GLY A 492 -11.75 23.52 5.47
CA GLY A 492 -12.08 23.11 4.10
C GLY A 492 -11.71 24.16 3.07
N PHE A 493 -11.47 23.72 1.83
CA PHE A 493 -11.31 24.58 0.67
C PHE A 493 -11.86 23.91 -0.58
N ASN A 494 -12.26 24.74 -1.55
CA ASN A 494 -12.70 24.30 -2.87
C ASN A 494 -12.17 25.29 -3.89
N LEU A 495 -11.55 24.77 -4.96
CA LEU A 495 -11.00 25.56 -6.04
C LEU A 495 -11.26 24.85 -7.37
N GLN A 496 -11.66 25.62 -8.37
CA GLN A 496 -11.77 25.18 -9.74
C GLN A 496 -10.92 26.09 -10.62
N VAL A 497 -10.01 25.52 -11.39
CA VAL A 497 -9.15 26.27 -12.32
C VAL A 497 -9.26 25.70 -13.73
N ASN A 498 -9.09 26.53 -14.75
CA ASN A 498 -9.05 26.05 -16.12
C ASN A 498 -7.81 25.17 -16.33
N ILE A 499 -7.97 24.07 -17.06
CA ILE A 499 -6.85 23.19 -17.41
C ILE A 499 -5.94 23.95 -18.39
N SER A 500 -4.62 23.80 -18.23
CA SER A 500 -3.62 24.39 -19.12
C SER A 500 -2.56 23.37 -19.50
N PRO A 501 -1.83 23.57 -20.61
CA PRO A 501 -0.74 22.68 -21.02
C PRO A 501 0.34 22.47 -19.95
N ALA A 502 0.52 23.43 -19.03
CA ALA A 502 1.50 23.36 -17.95
C ALA A 502 1.17 22.32 -16.86
N LEU A 503 -0.05 21.77 -16.84
CA LEU A 503 -0.45 20.73 -15.89
C LEU A 503 -0.17 19.31 -16.37
N ILE A 504 0.16 19.13 -17.66
CA ILE A 504 0.03 17.83 -18.33
C ILE A 504 1.37 17.12 -18.51
N GLY A 505 1.51 15.99 -17.82
CA GLY A 505 2.69 15.11 -17.85
C GLY A 505 3.74 15.43 -16.79
N ASP A 506 3.60 16.53 -16.04
CA ASP A 506 4.47 16.87 -14.91
C ASP A 506 3.85 16.44 -13.57
N ASN A 507 4.68 16.33 -12.54
CA ASN A 507 4.25 16.16 -11.14
C ASN A 507 3.68 17.46 -10.58
N ILE A 508 2.36 17.57 -10.53
CA ILE A 508 1.66 18.73 -9.98
C ILE A 508 1.32 18.49 -8.51
N GLN A 509 1.76 19.40 -7.65
CA GLN A 509 1.40 19.43 -6.24
C GLN A 509 0.42 20.56 -5.96
N VAL A 510 -0.45 20.28 -5.00
CA VAL A 510 -1.27 21.30 -4.34
C VAL A 510 -0.57 21.67 -3.04
N ILE A 511 -0.50 22.95 -2.74
CA ILE A 511 -0.09 23.47 -1.44
C ILE A 511 -1.26 24.27 -0.89
N SER A 512 -1.70 23.94 0.32
CA SER A 512 -2.61 24.81 1.07
C SER A 512 -1.80 25.67 2.01
N ARG A 513 -1.98 26.99 1.92
CA ARG A 513 -1.23 27.98 2.69
C ARG A 513 -2.18 28.88 3.48
N TYR A 514 -1.98 29.00 4.78
CA TYR A 514 -2.52 30.13 5.54
C TYR A 514 -1.44 31.22 5.63
N SER A 515 -1.81 32.48 5.44
CA SER A 515 -0.90 33.65 5.46
C SER A 515 -1.56 34.85 6.14
N ASN A 516 -0.75 35.67 6.82
CA ASN A 516 -1.20 36.96 7.36
C ASN A 516 -1.15 38.11 6.34
N ALA A 517 -0.60 37.88 5.15
CA ALA A 517 -0.51 38.86 4.07
C ALA A 517 -1.43 38.51 2.91
N THR A 518 -2.02 39.55 2.31
CA THR A 518 -2.94 39.49 1.16
C THR A 518 -2.32 38.91 -0.11
N ASN A 519 -0.99 38.91 -0.22
CA ASN A 519 -0.27 38.29 -1.34
C ASN A 519 0.14 36.84 -1.06
N GLY A 520 -0.06 36.32 0.16
CA GLY A 520 0.36 34.97 0.55
C GLY A 520 1.85 34.80 0.86
N GLU A 521 2.64 35.89 0.88
CA GLU A 521 4.11 35.87 1.10
C GLU A 521 4.53 36.44 2.47
N GLY A 522 3.58 36.60 3.39
CA GLY A 522 3.85 37.08 4.74
C GLY A 522 4.42 36.00 5.66
N ASN A 523 4.02 36.03 6.93
CA ASN A 523 4.17 34.87 7.81
C ASN A 523 3.09 33.84 7.41
N TYR A 524 3.52 32.65 6.99
CA TYR A 524 2.64 31.62 6.50
C TYR A 524 2.94 30.23 7.08
N VAL A 525 1.96 29.34 6.95
CA VAL A 525 2.10 27.90 7.20
C VAL A 525 1.55 27.14 6.02
N ASP A 526 2.30 26.14 5.57
CA ASP A 526 1.97 25.32 4.41
C ASP A 526 1.65 23.88 4.81
N TYR A 527 0.72 23.30 4.06
CA TYR A 527 0.57 21.86 3.96
C TYR A 527 0.77 21.44 2.50
N TRP A 528 1.76 20.58 2.28
CA TRP A 528 2.14 20.08 0.96
C TRP A 528 1.45 18.74 0.72
N PHE A 529 0.56 18.70 -0.26
CA PHE A 529 -0.11 17.46 -0.63
C PHE A 529 0.79 16.61 -1.56
N ALA A 530 0.51 15.31 -1.62
CA ALA A 530 1.21 14.39 -2.52
C ALA A 530 1.06 14.85 -3.99
N PRO A 531 2.12 14.75 -4.80
CA PRO A 531 2.08 15.10 -6.23
C PRO A 531 1.15 14.16 -7.00
N LYS A 532 0.59 14.68 -8.10
CA LYS A 532 -0.17 13.91 -9.09
C LYS A 532 0.27 14.29 -10.50
N THR A 533 0.36 13.28 -11.37
CA THR A 533 0.62 13.45 -12.80
C THR A 533 -0.67 13.27 -13.59
N PHE A 534 -0.91 14.12 -14.59
CA PHE A 534 -2.02 14.00 -15.53
C PHE A 534 -1.49 13.50 -16.89
N ASN A 535 -1.64 12.20 -17.15
CA ASN A 535 -1.09 11.52 -18.33
C ASN A 535 -1.98 10.37 -18.84
N ALA A 536 -3.27 10.38 -18.52
CA ALA A 536 -4.17 9.32 -18.96
C ALA A 536 -4.29 9.28 -20.49
N ASN A 537 -4.38 8.08 -21.06
CA ASN A 537 -4.61 7.81 -22.48
C ASN A 537 -5.43 6.53 -22.62
N GLN A 538 -6.69 6.68 -23.02
CA GLN A 538 -7.67 5.61 -23.22
C GLN A 538 -8.20 5.70 -24.63
N SER A 539 -8.49 4.56 -25.26
CA SER A 539 -8.96 4.55 -26.64
C SER A 539 -9.72 3.28 -26.98
N TYR A 540 -10.53 3.35 -28.02
CA TYR A 540 -11.16 2.18 -28.63
C TYR A 540 -11.45 2.45 -30.11
N LEU A 541 -11.34 1.41 -30.92
CA LEU A 541 -11.72 1.45 -32.34
C LEU A 541 -13.14 0.92 -32.47
N ASP A 542 -14.09 1.80 -32.80
CA ASP A 542 -15.48 1.40 -32.94
C ASP A 542 -15.67 0.59 -34.23
N LYS A 543 -14.99 1.01 -35.31
CA LYS A 543 -15.23 0.46 -36.64
C LYS A 543 -14.03 0.63 -37.58
N ILE A 544 -13.79 -0.39 -38.39
CA ILE A 544 -12.96 -0.34 -39.60
C ILE A 544 -13.67 -1.11 -40.71
N GLU A 545 -13.97 -0.43 -41.81
CA GLU A 545 -14.59 -1.02 -43.00
C GLU A 545 -13.69 -0.81 -44.22
N ILE A 546 -13.33 -1.92 -44.86
CA ILE A 546 -12.46 -1.94 -46.04
C ILE A 546 -13.34 -2.22 -47.26
N SER A 547 -13.31 -1.30 -48.22
CA SER A 547 -13.95 -1.41 -49.53
C SER A 547 -12.90 -1.35 -50.65
N ASP A 548 -13.31 -1.54 -51.91
CA ASP A 548 -12.36 -1.61 -53.03
C ASP A 548 -11.49 -0.35 -53.19
N ASN A 549 -12.08 0.84 -52.94
CA ASN A 549 -11.41 2.14 -53.12
C ASN A 549 -11.24 2.97 -51.83
N GLN A 550 -11.76 2.50 -50.69
CA GLN A 550 -11.79 3.29 -49.46
C GLN A 550 -11.68 2.44 -48.19
N VAL A 551 -11.07 3.01 -47.15
CA VAL A 551 -11.13 2.48 -45.78
C VAL A 551 -11.81 3.50 -44.89
N HIS A 552 -12.98 3.16 -44.36
CA HIS A 552 -13.69 3.97 -43.36
C HIS A 552 -13.29 3.52 -41.96
N VAL A 553 -13.02 4.48 -41.09
CA VAL A 553 -12.53 4.24 -39.73
C VAL A 553 -13.22 5.19 -38.77
N SER A 554 -13.75 4.67 -37.67
CA SER A 554 -14.24 5.47 -36.56
C SER A 554 -13.88 4.87 -35.21
N GLY A 555 -13.76 5.72 -34.20
CA GLY A 555 -13.32 5.34 -32.88
C GLY A 555 -13.15 6.56 -31.98
N TRP A 556 -12.41 6.39 -30.89
CA TRP A 556 -12.09 7.49 -29.98
C TRP A 556 -10.74 7.30 -29.29
N GLN A 557 -10.14 8.43 -28.91
CA GLN A 557 -8.97 8.50 -28.03
C GLN A 557 -9.17 9.64 -27.03
N ALA A 558 -9.37 9.29 -25.75
CA ALA A 558 -9.40 10.22 -24.64
C ALA A 558 -8.00 10.28 -24.01
N ALA A 559 -7.30 11.41 -24.11
CA ALA A 559 -5.96 11.59 -23.60
C ALA A 559 -5.77 12.97 -22.95
N ASP A 560 -5.20 13.02 -21.75
CA ASP A 560 -4.86 14.29 -21.09
C ASP A 560 -3.89 15.14 -21.93
N ALA A 561 -3.02 14.45 -22.68
CA ALA A 561 -2.07 15.05 -23.59
C ALA A 561 -2.73 15.93 -24.67
N SER A 562 -4.00 15.74 -25.00
CA SER A 562 -4.72 16.55 -25.99
C SER A 562 -4.75 18.05 -25.65
N VAL A 563 -4.60 18.41 -24.37
CA VAL A 563 -4.53 19.82 -23.93
C VAL A 563 -3.28 20.50 -24.47
N LYS A 564 -2.13 19.79 -24.53
CA LYS A 564 -0.86 20.29 -25.08
C LYS A 564 -0.67 19.92 -26.56
N GLN A 565 -1.30 18.85 -27.02
CA GLN A 565 -1.20 18.29 -28.36
C GLN A 565 -2.52 18.44 -29.10
N GLN A 566 -2.78 19.64 -29.63
CA GLN A 566 -4.12 20.01 -30.13
C GLN A 566 -4.46 19.42 -31.51
N ASN A 567 -3.46 18.93 -32.26
CA ASN A 567 -3.69 18.39 -33.59
C ASN A 567 -4.00 16.88 -33.52
N HIS A 568 -5.21 16.49 -33.89
CA HIS A 568 -5.64 15.09 -33.94
C HIS A 568 -5.46 14.52 -35.35
N PHE A 569 -4.73 13.42 -35.48
CA PHE A 569 -4.53 12.69 -36.71
C PHE A 569 -5.03 11.26 -36.57
N VAL A 570 -5.61 10.74 -37.64
CA VAL A 570 -5.79 9.30 -37.83
C VAL A 570 -4.85 8.87 -38.94
N ILE A 571 -4.13 7.79 -38.71
CA ILE A 571 -3.10 7.26 -39.61
C ILE A 571 -3.48 5.82 -39.96
N LEU A 572 -3.47 5.53 -41.26
CA LEU A 572 -3.56 4.18 -41.79
C LEU A 572 -2.14 3.66 -42.02
N TYR A 573 -1.79 2.59 -41.33
CA TYR A 573 -0.45 2.01 -41.31
C TYR A 573 -0.50 0.56 -41.79
N ASP A 574 0.44 0.19 -42.67
CA ASP A 574 0.65 -1.20 -43.06
C ASP A 574 1.59 -1.87 -42.05
N ALA A 575 1.01 -2.68 -41.17
CA ALA A 575 1.75 -3.43 -40.16
C ALA A 575 2.57 -4.59 -40.75
N THR A 576 2.26 -5.03 -41.98
CA THR A 576 3.03 -6.08 -42.67
C THR A 576 4.34 -5.52 -43.21
N THR A 577 4.34 -4.32 -43.77
CA THR A 577 5.54 -3.69 -44.35
C THR A 577 6.19 -2.64 -43.46
N HIS A 578 5.58 -2.35 -42.31
CA HIS A 578 5.96 -1.30 -41.37
C HIS A 578 5.98 0.11 -41.97
N ARG A 579 5.03 0.41 -42.85
CA ARG A 579 4.97 1.68 -43.57
C ARG A 579 3.64 2.39 -43.35
N GLU A 580 3.71 3.70 -43.19
CA GLU A 580 2.51 4.53 -43.26
C GLU A 580 1.96 4.54 -44.69
N ILE A 581 0.65 4.31 -44.81
CA ILE A 581 -0.07 4.38 -46.08
C ILE A 581 -0.59 5.81 -46.29
N ALA A 582 -1.26 6.35 -45.27
CA ALA A 582 -1.85 7.68 -45.31
C ALA A 582 -2.09 8.23 -43.91
N ARG A 583 -2.15 9.56 -43.80
CA ARG A 583 -2.61 10.27 -42.61
C ARG A 583 -3.64 11.33 -42.97
N LYS A 584 -4.57 11.59 -42.07
CA LYS A 584 -5.50 12.70 -42.15
C LYS A 584 -5.61 13.38 -40.80
N GLN A 585 -5.53 14.70 -40.80
CA GLN A 585 -5.91 15.50 -39.63
C GLN A 585 -7.44 15.48 -39.53
N VAL A 586 -7.97 15.24 -38.34
CA VAL A 586 -9.41 15.10 -38.09
C VAL A 586 -9.86 16.12 -37.05
N SER A 587 -11.15 16.48 -37.12
CA SER A 587 -11.81 17.22 -36.04
C SER A 587 -12.38 16.22 -35.03
N ASN A 588 -12.28 16.54 -33.74
CA ASN A 588 -12.82 15.67 -32.69
C ASN A 588 -14.36 15.59 -32.77
N VAL A 589 -14.87 14.37 -32.67
CA VAL A 589 -16.30 14.04 -32.62
C VAL A 589 -16.74 13.93 -31.15
N SER A 590 -17.98 14.37 -30.86
CA SER A 590 -18.55 14.33 -29.51
C SER A 590 -18.82 12.90 -29.04
N ARG A 591 -18.45 12.59 -27.78
CA ARG A 591 -18.60 11.28 -27.13
C ARG A 591 -19.07 11.39 -25.68
N PRO A 592 -20.36 11.67 -25.43
CA PRO A 592 -20.91 11.76 -24.06
C PRO A 592 -20.84 10.45 -23.28
N ASP A 593 -20.83 9.32 -23.98
CA ASP A 593 -20.63 7.98 -23.42
C ASP A 593 -19.21 7.81 -22.86
N VAL A 594 -18.19 8.23 -23.61
CA VAL A 594 -16.78 8.20 -23.18
C VAL A 594 -16.56 9.17 -22.02
N GLN A 595 -17.17 10.36 -22.06
CA GLN A 595 -17.12 11.29 -20.94
C GLN A 595 -17.70 10.72 -19.63
N ARG A 596 -18.79 9.96 -19.72
CA ARG A 596 -19.38 9.32 -18.53
C ARG A 596 -18.49 8.21 -17.97
N ALA A 597 -17.84 7.45 -18.85
CA ALA A 597 -16.92 6.38 -18.45
C ALA A 597 -15.58 6.91 -17.92
N TYR A 598 -15.08 8.00 -18.50
CA TYR A 598 -13.78 8.60 -18.20
C TYR A 598 -13.90 10.11 -17.92
N PRO A 599 -14.64 10.53 -16.87
CA PRO A 599 -14.93 11.94 -16.60
C PRO A 599 -13.68 12.76 -16.26
N ASN A 600 -12.60 12.09 -15.86
CA ASN A 600 -11.37 12.70 -15.39
C ASN A 600 -10.25 12.77 -16.45
N ILE A 601 -10.58 12.60 -17.74
CA ILE A 601 -9.64 12.75 -18.86
C ILE A 601 -10.04 13.95 -19.71
N ALA A 602 -9.11 14.87 -19.96
CA ALA A 602 -9.40 16.22 -20.45
C ALA A 602 -10.35 16.30 -21.66
N ASN A 603 -10.13 15.52 -22.70
CA ASN A 603 -10.94 15.54 -23.93
C ASN A 603 -12.00 14.42 -24.01
N ALA A 604 -12.33 13.72 -22.92
CA ALA A 604 -13.18 12.52 -23.00
C ALA A 604 -14.51 12.75 -23.76
N GLY A 605 -15.17 13.90 -23.55
CA GLY A 605 -16.40 14.27 -24.26
C GLY A 605 -16.22 14.71 -25.73
N LYS A 606 -14.99 14.96 -26.18
CA LYS A 606 -14.61 15.31 -27.56
C LYS A 606 -13.39 14.48 -27.97
N SER A 607 -13.50 13.17 -27.85
CA SER A 607 -12.40 12.21 -28.09
C SER A 607 -12.57 11.42 -29.39
N GLY A 608 -13.75 11.50 -30.02
CA GLY A 608 -14.09 10.68 -31.18
C GLY A 608 -13.38 11.12 -32.46
N PHE A 609 -13.27 10.20 -33.40
CA PHE A 609 -12.88 10.46 -34.78
C PHE A 609 -13.72 9.61 -35.74
N ASP A 610 -13.93 10.12 -36.95
CA ASP A 610 -14.59 9.44 -38.06
C ASP A 610 -13.96 9.94 -39.36
N VAL A 611 -13.39 9.04 -40.14
CA VAL A 611 -12.60 9.40 -41.32
C VAL A 611 -12.59 8.28 -42.36
N THR A 612 -12.57 8.68 -43.63
CA THR A 612 -12.36 7.77 -44.76
C THR A 612 -11.04 8.06 -45.44
N PHE A 613 -10.25 7.03 -45.75
CA PHE A 613 -9.04 7.10 -46.56
C PHE A 613 -9.32 6.58 -47.97
N ASP A 614 -8.73 7.20 -48.98
CA ASP A 614 -8.63 6.57 -50.30
C ASP A 614 -7.65 5.41 -50.18
N PHE A 615 -8.01 4.26 -50.74
CA PHE A 615 -7.31 3.01 -50.52
C PHE A 615 -7.40 2.13 -51.75
N ASN A 616 -6.34 1.37 -52.06
CA ASN A 616 -6.39 0.37 -53.12
C ASN A 616 -6.38 -1.02 -52.50
N ARG A 617 -7.55 -1.64 -52.38
CA ARG A 617 -7.68 -2.95 -51.73
C ARG A 617 -6.79 -4.03 -52.33
N ALA A 618 -6.65 -4.05 -53.65
CA ALA A 618 -5.85 -5.06 -54.35
C ALA A 618 -4.35 -4.92 -54.06
N ALA A 619 -3.84 -3.69 -53.94
CA ALA A 619 -2.43 -3.43 -53.63
C ALA A 619 -2.00 -3.95 -52.25
N TYR A 620 -2.94 -4.03 -51.31
CA TYR A 620 -2.71 -4.44 -49.93
C TYR A 620 -3.42 -5.77 -49.61
N ALA A 621 -3.84 -6.55 -50.60
CA ALA A 621 -4.54 -7.81 -50.38
C ALA A 621 -3.73 -8.75 -49.47
N GLY A 622 -4.31 -9.21 -48.36
CA GLY A 622 -3.64 -10.07 -47.38
C GLY A 622 -2.71 -9.32 -46.39
N HIS A 623 -2.46 -8.03 -46.56
CA HIS A 623 -1.69 -7.23 -45.60
C HIS A 623 -2.51 -6.98 -44.32
N GLN A 624 -1.82 -6.66 -43.22
CA GLN A 624 -2.42 -6.22 -41.97
C GLN A 624 -2.44 -4.70 -41.91
N LEU A 625 -3.64 -4.10 -41.99
CA LEU A 625 -3.81 -2.67 -41.78
C LEU A 625 -3.99 -2.38 -40.30
N GLN A 626 -3.31 -1.37 -39.81
CA GLN A 626 -3.42 -0.89 -38.46
C GLN A 626 -3.81 0.59 -38.47
N VAL A 627 -4.74 0.94 -37.58
CA VAL A 627 -5.13 2.33 -37.37
C VAL A 627 -4.36 2.88 -36.17
N ILE A 628 -3.88 4.11 -36.31
CA ILE A 628 -3.28 4.88 -35.22
C ILE A 628 -4.08 6.16 -35.07
N SER A 629 -4.61 6.40 -33.87
CA SER A 629 -5.11 7.72 -33.46
C SER A 629 -3.98 8.46 -32.75
N ARG A 630 -3.75 9.73 -33.11
CA ARG A 630 -2.62 10.51 -32.62
C ARG A 630 -3.01 11.93 -32.27
N TYR A 631 -2.70 12.34 -31.05
CA TYR A 631 -2.61 13.76 -30.70
C TYR A 631 -1.17 14.24 -30.85
N SER A 632 -0.95 15.37 -31.53
CA SER A 632 0.36 15.98 -31.78
C SER A 632 0.36 17.48 -31.53
N ASP A 633 1.48 18.03 -31.06
CA ASP A 633 1.69 19.48 -30.95
C ASP A 633 2.07 20.12 -32.30
N ALA A 634 2.58 19.35 -33.24
CA ALA A 634 2.95 19.82 -34.59
C ALA A 634 1.81 19.67 -35.62
N ASN A 635 1.72 20.65 -36.52
CA ASN A 635 0.73 20.69 -37.62
C ASN A 635 0.89 19.57 -38.66
N ASN A 636 2.05 18.91 -38.72
CA ASN A 636 2.29 17.78 -39.60
C ASN A 636 2.06 16.42 -38.91
N GLY A 637 1.82 16.40 -37.59
CA GLY A 637 1.64 15.17 -36.81
C GLY A 637 2.94 14.48 -36.36
N GLU A 638 4.11 15.07 -36.59
CA GLU A 638 5.43 14.48 -36.29
C GLU A 638 6.19 15.17 -35.13
N GLY A 639 5.50 15.96 -34.32
CA GLY A 639 6.07 16.58 -33.12
C GLY A 639 6.01 15.67 -31.89
N ASN A 640 5.94 16.26 -30.70
CA ASN A 640 5.62 15.49 -29.50
C ASN A 640 4.20 14.96 -29.64
N ARG A 641 4.03 13.66 -29.42
CA ARG A 641 2.78 12.99 -29.74
C ARG A 641 2.37 11.93 -28.74
N THR A 642 1.07 11.66 -28.70
CA THR A 642 0.45 10.59 -27.92
C THR A 642 -0.37 9.73 -28.85
N ASP A 643 0.09 8.50 -29.05
CA ASP A 643 -0.49 7.57 -30.01
C ASP A 643 -1.38 6.54 -29.29
N ALA A 644 -2.46 6.15 -29.95
CA ALA A 644 -3.28 5.00 -29.64
C ALA A 644 -3.22 4.06 -30.85
N TRP A 645 -2.60 2.89 -30.65
CA TRP A 645 -2.45 1.85 -31.67
C TRP A 645 -3.57 0.84 -31.51
N PHE A 646 -4.39 0.67 -32.53
CA PHE A 646 -5.48 -0.30 -32.51
C PHE A 646 -5.04 -1.66 -33.05
N THR A 647 -5.80 -2.71 -32.79
CA THR A 647 -5.50 -4.05 -33.29
C THR A 647 -5.54 -4.07 -34.84
N PRO A 648 -4.55 -4.66 -35.52
CA PRO A 648 -4.56 -4.74 -36.98
C PRO A 648 -5.73 -5.58 -37.53
N THR A 649 -6.21 -5.20 -38.71
CA THR A 649 -7.23 -5.92 -39.49
C THR A 649 -6.64 -6.38 -40.81
N THR A 650 -6.77 -7.66 -41.13
CA THR A 650 -6.30 -8.20 -42.42
C THR A 650 -7.20 -7.74 -43.56
N VAL A 651 -6.58 -7.20 -44.61
CA VAL A 651 -7.28 -6.91 -45.87
C VAL A 651 -7.70 -8.24 -46.50
N PRO A 652 -9.00 -8.46 -46.77
CA PRO A 652 -9.43 -9.70 -47.40
C PRO A 652 -8.70 -9.92 -48.73
N SER A 653 -8.40 -11.16 -49.08
CA SER A 653 -7.77 -11.51 -50.36
C SER A 653 -8.58 -12.63 -51.02
N ASN A 654 -9.18 -12.33 -52.17
CA ASN A 654 -9.98 -13.30 -52.91
C ASN A 654 -9.10 -14.06 -53.91
N ASN A 655 -9.40 -15.35 -54.09
CA ASN A 655 -8.80 -16.21 -55.11
C ASN A 655 -9.85 -17.24 -55.56
N GLN A 656 -10.33 -17.09 -56.80
CA GLN A 656 -11.35 -17.91 -57.42
C GLN A 656 -10.83 -18.40 -58.77
N GLY A 657 -11.32 -19.54 -59.23
CA GLY A 657 -10.94 -20.08 -60.53
C GLY A 657 -11.85 -21.20 -60.99
N PHE A 658 -11.88 -21.41 -62.30
CA PHE A 658 -12.52 -22.57 -62.91
C PHE A 658 -11.78 -23.01 -64.16
N LEU A 659 -11.76 -24.33 -64.40
CA LEU A 659 -11.18 -24.94 -65.59
C LEU A 659 -12.28 -25.16 -66.62
N ASP A 660 -12.25 -24.40 -67.72
CA ASP A 660 -13.27 -24.48 -68.76
C ASP A 660 -13.09 -25.72 -69.64
N SER A 661 -11.84 -26.12 -69.90
CA SER A 661 -11.53 -27.24 -70.80
C SER A 661 -10.19 -27.87 -70.51
N PHE A 662 -10.13 -29.20 -70.66
CA PHE A 662 -8.92 -30.02 -70.63
C PHE A 662 -9.01 -31.04 -71.77
N VAL A 663 -8.29 -30.78 -72.87
CA VAL A 663 -8.38 -31.59 -74.09
C VAL A 663 -7.02 -32.19 -74.39
N VAL A 664 -6.96 -33.51 -74.47
CA VAL A 664 -5.76 -34.22 -74.94
C VAL A 664 -5.95 -34.65 -76.38
N LYS A 665 -5.00 -34.30 -77.25
CA LYS A 665 -4.99 -34.70 -78.66
C LYS A 665 -3.56 -34.83 -79.17
N ASN A 666 -3.25 -35.93 -79.86
CA ASN A 666 -1.96 -36.18 -80.49
C ASN A 666 -0.75 -36.02 -79.54
N GLY A 667 -0.86 -36.50 -78.29
CA GLY A 667 0.19 -36.36 -77.28
C GLY A 667 0.40 -34.94 -76.74
N GLU A 668 -0.53 -34.00 -76.95
CA GLU A 668 -0.52 -32.67 -76.35
C GLU A 668 -1.81 -32.44 -75.56
N VAL A 669 -1.70 -31.83 -74.37
CA VAL A 669 -2.84 -31.35 -73.61
C VAL A 669 -2.98 -29.84 -73.78
N THR A 670 -4.14 -29.39 -74.25
CA THR A 670 -4.54 -27.99 -74.24
C THR A 670 -5.52 -27.76 -73.11
N VAL A 671 -5.25 -26.75 -72.28
CA VAL A 671 -6.10 -26.36 -71.16
C VAL A 671 -6.54 -24.91 -71.31
N THR A 672 -7.80 -24.64 -70.99
CA THR A 672 -8.35 -23.28 -70.89
C THR A 672 -9.13 -23.15 -69.60
N GLY A 673 -9.06 -21.98 -68.98
CA GLY A 673 -9.74 -21.70 -67.73
C GLY A 673 -9.56 -20.25 -67.34
N TRP A 674 -9.84 -19.95 -66.08
CA TRP A 674 -9.59 -18.66 -65.49
C TRP A 674 -9.21 -18.77 -64.02
N GLN A 675 -8.43 -17.80 -63.56
CA GLN A 675 -8.18 -17.54 -62.13
C GLN A 675 -8.31 -16.03 -61.89
N ALA A 676 -9.30 -15.65 -61.10
CA ALA A 676 -9.47 -14.29 -60.61
C ALA A 676 -8.94 -14.20 -59.17
N THR A 677 -7.93 -13.37 -58.93
CA THR A 677 -7.39 -13.12 -57.59
C THR A 677 -6.98 -11.67 -57.38
N ASP A 678 -7.17 -11.16 -56.16
CA ASP A 678 -6.69 -9.82 -55.78
C ASP A 678 -5.16 -9.75 -55.81
N GLN A 679 -4.48 -10.88 -55.56
CA GLN A 679 -3.02 -10.95 -55.49
C GLN A 679 -2.31 -10.69 -56.83
N SER A 680 -3.03 -10.83 -57.95
CA SER A 680 -2.45 -10.58 -59.28
C SER A 680 -2.06 -9.11 -59.49
N TYR A 681 -2.48 -8.19 -58.60
CA TYR A 681 -2.00 -6.81 -58.59
C TYR A 681 -0.48 -6.75 -58.31
N ASN A 682 -0.04 -7.46 -57.29
CA ASN A 682 1.37 -7.52 -56.88
C ASN A 682 2.13 -8.65 -57.61
N GLN A 683 1.43 -9.71 -58.01
CA GLN A 683 1.98 -10.90 -58.65
C GLN A 683 1.66 -10.93 -60.15
N LYS A 684 2.42 -10.19 -60.96
CA LYS A 684 2.06 -9.92 -62.36
C LYS A 684 2.29 -11.07 -63.33
N ASN A 685 3.11 -12.06 -62.97
CA ASN A 685 3.46 -13.16 -63.87
C ASN A 685 2.46 -14.31 -63.71
N HIS A 686 1.69 -14.60 -64.76
CA HIS A 686 0.72 -15.69 -64.77
C HIS A 686 1.32 -16.94 -65.41
N PHE A 687 1.31 -18.05 -64.69
CA PHE A 687 1.75 -19.35 -65.15
C PHE A 687 0.59 -20.35 -65.08
N VAL A 688 0.53 -21.22 -66.08
CA VAL A 688 -0.22 -22.47 -65.99
C VAL A 688 0.80 -23.57 -65.80
N ILE A 689 0.55 -24.43 -64.82
CA ILE A 689 1.43 -25.53 -64.46
C ILE A 689 0.66 -26.83 -64.60
N LEU A 690 1.29 -27.80 -65.24
CA LEU A 690 0.82 -29.18 -65.28
C LEU A 690 1.54 -29.95 -64.17
N TYR A 691 0.76 -30.48 -63.22
CA TYR A 691 1.25 -31.15 -62.03
C TYR A 691 0.76 -32.59 -62.02
N ASP A 692 1.67 -33.53 -61.81
CA ASP A 692 1.35 -34.93 -61.58
C ASP A 692 0.97 -35.12 -60.11
N ALA A 693 -0.33 -35.26 -59.85
CA ALA A 693 -0.85 -35.49 -58.50
C ALA A 693 -0.58 -36.92 -58.00
N THR A 694 -0.27 -37.87 -58.89
CA THR A 694 0.10 -39.25 -58.52
C THR A 694 1.52 -39.32 -57.97
N THR A 695 2.46 -38.59 -58.58
CA THR A 695 3.87 -38.59 -58.14
C THR A 695 4.27 -37.35 -57.32
N HIS A 696 3.34 -36.40 -57.15
CA HIS A 696 3.55 -35.11 -56.51
C HIS A 696 4.65 -34.26 -57.14
N ARG A 697 4.75 -34.28 -58.48
CA ARG A 697 5.79 -33.59 -59.23
C ARG A 697 5.21 -32.65 -60.26
N GLU A 698 5.83 -31.48 -60.37
CA GLU A 698 5.58 -30.62 -61.52
C GLU A 698 6.13 -31.27 -62.80
N ILE A 699 5.32 -31.28 -63.84
CA ILE A 699 5.66 -31.84 -65.15
C ILE A 699 6.24 -30.73 -66.01
N ALA A 700 5.49 -29.63 -66.13
CA ALA A 700 5.85 -28.49 -66.94
C ALA A 700 5.10 -27.24 -66.47
N ARG A 701 5.67 -26.09 -66.76
CA ARG A 701 5.03 -24.78 -66.59
C ARG A 701 5.12 -23.97 -67.86
N GLN A 702 4.12 -23.13 -68.08
CA GLN A 702 4.08 -22.18 -69.19
C GLN A 702 3.61 -20.84 -68.66
N GLN A 703 4.38 -19.77 -68.93
CA GLN A 703 3.91 -18.41 -68.70
C GLN A 703 2.85 -18.06 -69.75
N VAL A 704 1.73 -17.51 -69.32
CA VAL A 704 0.58 -17.17 -70.18
C VAL A 704 0.26 -15.69 -70.11
N THR A 705 -0.41 -15.18 -71.14
CA THR A 705 -1.01 -13.85 -71.12
C THR A 705 -2.48 -13.97 -70.71
N ASN A 706 -2.93 -13.06 -69.86
CA ASN A 706 -4.32 -13.01 -69.42
C ASN A 706 -5.27 -12.73 -70.60
N LEU A 707 -6.34 -13.52 -70.70
CA LEU A 707 -7.41 -13.39 -71.68
C LEU A 707 -8.65 -12.72 -71.05
N ASP A 708 -9.42 -12.01 -71.87
CA ASP A 708 -10.62 -11.30 -71.42
C ASP A 708 -11.73 -12.28 -71.00
N ARG A 709 -12.38 -11.98 -69.86
CA ARG A 709 -13.48 -12.76 -69.27
C ARG A 709 -14.60 -11.86 -68.73
N PRO A 710 -15.45 -11.28 -69.61
CA PRO A 710 -16.57 -10.43 -69.20
C PRO A 710 -17.58 -11.15 -68.31
N ASP A 711 -17.73 -12.46 -68.47
CA ASP A 711 -18.55 -13.34 -67.65
C ASP A 711 -18.03 -13.44 -66.21
N VAL A 712 -16.71 -13.59 -66.04
CA VAL A 712 -16.06 -13.65 -64.72
C VAL A 712 -16.12 -12.28 -64.03
N GLN A 713 -15.88 -11.19 -64.76
CA GLN A 713 -16.07 -9.83 -64.22
C GLN A 713 -17.49 -9.58 -63.73
N LYS A 714 -18.51 -10.12 -64.43
CA LYS A 714 -19.90 -9.98 -64.02
C LYS A 714 -20.20 -10.77 -62.74
N ALA A 715 -19.61 -11.96 -62.58
CA ALA A 715 -19.81 -12.82 -61.41
C ALA A 715 -19.01 -12.37 -60.19
N TYR A 716 -17.78 -11.88 -60.40
CA TYR A 716 -16.83 -11.51 -59.35
C TYR A 716 -16.30 -10.08 -59.53
N PRO A 717 -17.18 -9.05 -59.56
CA PRO A 717 -16.79 -7.70 -59.96
C PRO A 717 -15.76 -7.03 -59.05
N SER A 718 -15.64 -7.47 -57.81
CA SER A 718 -14.72 -6.94 -56.80
C SER A 718 -13.33 -7.57 -56.81
N ILE A 719 -13.10 -8.63 -57.60
CA ILE A 719 -11.77 -9.24 -57.72
C ILE A 719 -10.97 -8.51 -58.81
N TYR A 720 -9.78 -8.03 -58.45
CA TYR A 720 -8.98 -7.10 -59.26
C TYR A 720 -8.83 -7.47 -60.75
N ASN A 721 -8.42 -8.70 -61.06
CA ASN A 721 -8.20 -9.14 -62.44
C ASN A 721 -9.38 -9.90 -63.06
N SER A 722 -10.59 -9.87 -62.48
CA SER A 722 -11.70 -10.71 -62.95
C SER A 722 -12.02 -10.53 -64.44
N ALA A 723 -11.97 -9.31 -64.98
CA ALA A 723 -12.10 -9.04 -66.43
C ALA A 723 -10.97 -9.62 -67.30
N LYS A 724 -9.79 -9.87 -66.74
CA LYS A 724 -8.58 -10.40 -67.42
C LYS A 724 -7.99 -11.55 -66.62
N SER A 725 -8.82 -12.57 -66.39
CA SER A 725 -8.50 -13.73 -65.56
C SER A 725 -8.30 -15.01 -66.38
N GLY A 726 -8.65 -14.99 -67.66
CA GLY A 726 -8.61 -16.16 -68.52
C GLY A 726 -7.19 -16.59 -68.88
N PHE A 727 -7.00 -17.88 -69.15
CA PHE A 727 -5.76 -18.42 -69.68
C PHE A 727 -6.00 -19.50 -70.72
N LYS A 728 -4.98 -19.74 -71.54
CA LYS A 728 -4.85 -20.90 -72.42
C LYS A 728 -3.38 -21.34 -72.43
N ALA A 729 -3.15 -22.63 -72.20
CA ALA A 729 -1.82 -23.23 -72.24
C ALA A 729 -1.86 -24.58 -72.96
N ALA A 730 -0.73 -24.99 -73.51
CA ALA A 730 -0.58 -26.27 -74.19
C ALA A 730 0.73 -26.94 -73.78
N PHE A 731 0.66 -28.20 -73.36
CA PHE A 731 1.80 -28.97 -72.88
C PHE A 731 1.93 -30.28 -73.64
N LYS A 732 3.14 -30.62 -74.03
CA LYS A 732 3.43 -31.96 -74.55
C LYS A 732 3.35 -32.96 -73.41
N LEU A 733 2.64 -34.07 -73.63
CA LEU A 733 2.54 -35.18 -72.69
C LEU A 733 3.52 -36.28 -73.08
N ASP A 734 4.21 -36.81 -72.07
CA ASP A 734 4.98 -38.03 -72.19
C ASP A 734 4.05 -39.23 -72.02
N SER A 735 4.24 -40.28 -72.83
CA SER A 735 3.52 -41.56 -72.73
C SER A 735 3.61 -42.21 -71.34
N SER A 736 4.65 -41.92 -70.57
CA SER A 736 4.83 -42.39 -69.19
C SER A 736 3.80 -41.82 -68.21
N LEU A 737 3.06 -40.77 -68.58
CA LEU A 737 2.00 -40.17 -67.76
C LEU A 737 0.64 -40.84 -67.94
N ILE A 738 0.51 -41.84 -68.82
CA ILE A 738 -0.75 -42.57 -69.03
C ILE A 738 -1.22 -43.20 -67.71
N GLY A 739 -2.48 -42.93 -67.34
CA GLY A 739 -3.09 -43.44 -66.11
C GLY A 739 -2.77 -42.62 -64.86
N HIS A 740 -1.87 -41.63 -64.93
CA HIS A 740 -1.62 -40.69 -63.83
C HIS A 740 -2.78 -39.69 -63.69
N GLU A 741 -2.92 -39.16 -62.49
CA GLU A 741 -3.83 -38.05 -62.18
C GLU A 741 -3.12 -36.72 -62.38
N ILE A 742 -3.61 -35.93 -63.33
CA ILE A 742 -3.00 -34.66 -63.72
C ILE A 742 -3.85 -33.52 -63.20
N GLN A 743 -3.21 -32.61 -62.47
CA GLN A 743 -3.80 -31.36 -62.02
C GLN A 743 -3.26 -30.19 -62.82
N VAL A 744 -4.15 -29.27 -63.13
CA VAL A 744 -3.77 -27.95 -63.63
C VAL A 744 -3.67 -27.02 -62.43
N VAL A 745 -2.62 -26.21 -62.39
CA VAL A 745 -2.48 -25.12 -61.42
C VAL A 745 -2.38 -23.82 -62.19
N SER A 746 -3.26 -22.89 -61.88
CA SER A 746 -3.11 -21.50 -62.30
C SER A 746 -2.35 -20.76 -61.21
N ARG A 747 -1.27 -20.06 -61.56
CA ARG A 747 -0.39 -19.39 -60.60
C ARG A 747 -0.13 -17.96 -61.03
N TYR A 748 -0.44 -17.01 -60.16
CA TYR A 748 0.15 -15.67 -60.22
C TYR A 748 1.42 -15.63 -59.37
N SER A 749 2.50 -15.01 -59.86
CA SER A 749 3.75 -14.84 -59.12
C SER A 749 4.38 -13.46 -59.36
N ASP A 750 5.08 -12.95 -58.35
CA ASP A 750 5.90 -11.74 -58.47
C ASP A 750 7.22 -11.98 -59.22
N ALA A 751 7.68 -13.23 -59.34
CA ALA A 751 8.93 -13.58 -59.99
C ALA A 751 8.75 -14.05 -61.44
N ASN A 752 9.72 -13.68 -62.30
CA ASN A 752 9.71 -14.03 -63.72
C ASN A 752 9.82 -15.54 -63.99
N ASN A 753 10.26 -16.34 -63.01
CA ASN A 753 10.33 -17.80 -63.12
C ASN A 753 9.10 -18.51 -62.50
N GLY A 754 8.20 -17.76 -61.84
CA GLY A 754 7.03 -18.31 -61.15
C GLY A 754 7.30 -18.93 -59.77
N GLU A 755 8.52 -18.78 -59.23
CA GLU A 755 8.94 -19.36 -57.95
C GLU A 755 9.11 -18.34 -56.81
N GLY A 756 8.67 -17.09 -57.01
CA GLY A 756 8.65 -16.08 -55.95
C GLY A 756 7.42 -16.20 -55.04
N ASN A 757 6.98 -15.07 -54.46
CA ASN A 757 5.67 -15.04 -53.81
C ASN A 757 4.60 -15.31 -54.85
N ARG A 758 3.65 -16.17 -54.52
CA ARG A 758 2.70 -16.70 -55.50
C ARG A 758 1.36 -17.03 -54.90
N THR A 759 0.35 -17.01 -55.76
CA THR A 759 -1.02 -17.37 -55.43
C THR A 759 -1.52 -18.38 -56.46
N ASP A 760 -1.69 -19.59 -55.96
CA ASP A 760 -2.07 -20.74 -56.76
C ASP A 760 -3.58 -20.97 -56.65
N PHE A 761 -4.19 -21.37 -57.76
CA PHE A 761 -5.48 -21.99 -57.79
C PHE A 761 -5.33 -23.40 -58.37
N TRP A 762 -5.60 -24.39 -57.53
CA TRP A 762 -5.48 -25.80 -57.87
C TRP A 762 -6.81 -26.30 -58.39
N PHE A 763 -6.86 -26.73 -59.65
CA PHE A 763 -8.05 -27.34 -60.22
C PHE A 763 -8.11 -28.84 -59.86
N ASN A 764 -9.31 -29.41 -59.98
CA ASN A 764 -9.50 -30.85 -59.74
C ASN A 764 -8.60 -31.70 -60.63
N ALA A 765 -8.13 -32.82 -60.09
CA ALA A 765 -7.31 -33.77 -60.84
C ALA A 765 -8.13 -34.48 -61.92
N ILE A 766 -7.51 -34.72 -63.06
CA ILE A 766 -8.09 -35.43 -64.19
C ILE A 766 -7.19 -36.61 -64.51
N LYS A 767 -7.74 -37.83 -64.45
CA LYS A 767 -7.01 -39.05 -64.79
C LYS A 767 -6.81 -39.13 -66.30
N LEU A 768 -5.57 -39.31 -66.75
CA LEU A 768 -5.28 -39.42 -68.18
C LEU A 768 -5.80 -40.76 -68.74
N PRO A 769 -6.57 -40.74 -69.85
CA PRO A 769 -7.11 -41.94 -70.45
C PRO A 769 -6.02 -42.78 -71.14
N GLN A 770 -6.30 -44.06 -71.36
CA GLN A 770 -5.33 -45.03 -71.91
C GLN A 770 -5.00 -44.83 -73.41
N ASN A 771 -5.77 -44.01 -74.14
CA ASN A 771 -5.59 -43.78 -75.59
C ASN A 771 -5.22 -42.29 -75.87
N LEU A 772 -3.97 -41.88 -75.63
CA LEU A 772 -3.52 -40.48 -75.78
C LEU A 772 -2.96 -40.10 -77.17
N TYR A 773 -2.71 -41.09 -78.04
CA TYR A 773 -2.05 -40.92 -79.34
C TYR A 773 -2.98 -41.18 -80.52
#